data_AF-A0A1D7QN93-F1
#
_entry.id   AF-A0A1D7QN93-F1
#
_cell.length_a   1.000
_cell.length_b   1.000
_cell.length_c   1.000
_cell.angle_alpha   90.00
_cell.angle_beta   90.00
_cell.angle_gamma   90.00
#
_symmetry.space_group_name_H-M   'P 1'
#
loop_
_entity.id
_entity.type
_entity.pdbx_description
1 polymer ?
#
loop_
_entity_poly.entity_id
_entity_poly.type
_entity_poly.pdbx_seq_one_letter_code
_entity_poly.pdbx_strand_id
1 'polypeptide(L)'
;MNFRKSVRFGALSVLFLLWCSLALAQPLSVTEVNQIAQSLQDQQLLSQKGKDELIRFSEKKPLQVYKNISEKNYGDDLPGRNIFPPAHFDTLLNKIKDFEKGYELKEQRYLAGNFPNRSDLFNFIHAAAAYYRDEQSGSEATKKLAEGFGEYFGPAIKPLLSDSTVEFKVSAFEDTEVQQEERVKQAKPYLIWLDLFKKTGLLDAQDMRMEHYYGNNIISSVSHRKMMDDIGKLIIYHDKFPYYKQQQLALLDSLTATGFIDPAARKKLIDNYSRATLLNINDLALHTKNYLSFDYEKEIEPLDFITREYYGQIPTDKIKKLYELVLQKAAALLNFRYTDLEVHVVKDEIQAEVPGNRQFYIYVKINDILYKEMIKERDLESWINAPNFQFLNHYLEDQLDPRRFYFTTAALFTGYEANYPKTIFFTLLKEKEAELVRNVYLASKSDVCYNGSPGDYSYAVWEYYDLNERLTRTKIADVVDFFLAEQILKKTEKKSREQLVAAWRERNPVSLSNMLLELPNAFTSGLSNTVEGFLYDLNTRLKELQTTDQDYLTDYAHSRIPVNGQPDQEKLVLTFQCGQKKYELELATEEQAWENNKLINIINEALTEAKIPYGVYPLPEDSSYFRQDLHGDNYILIAPEQAAKLISKYGDLFKKKSDGQE
;
A
#
# COMPACT_ATOMS: atom_id res chain seq x y z
N MET A 1 23.38 -13.24 -49.19
CA MET A 1 23.00 -11.91 -48.62
C MET A 1 23.11 -11.98 -47.09
N ASN A 2 23.82 -11.01 -46.50
CA ASN A 2 24.44 -11.10 -45.18
C ASN A 2 23.47 -10.85 -43.99
N PHE A 3 22.71 -11.87 -43.58
CA PHE A 3 21.89 -11.83 -42.34
C PHE A 3 22.73 -11.72 -41.06
N ARG A 4 24.03 -12.08 -41.10
CA ARG A 4 24.95 -11.97 -39.95
C ARG A 4 25.48 -10.56 -39.68
N LYS A 5 25.37 -9.61 -40.63
CA LYS A 5 25.79 -8.23 -40.40
C LYS A 5 24.72 -7.42 -39.66
N SER A 6 23.43 -7.65 -39.94
CA SER A 6 22.30 -6.94 -39.33
C SER A 6 22.12 -7.27 -37.84
N VAL A 7 22.30 -8.54 -37.45
CA VAL A 7 22.22 -8.99 -36.05
C VAL A 7 23.40 -8.46 -35.22
N ARG A 8 24.60 -8.34 -35.83
CA ARG A 8 25.75 -7.72 -35.18
C ARG A 8 25.61 -6.22 -35.04
N PHE A 9 25.00 -5.52 -36.01
CA PHE A 9 24.67 -4.10 -35.89
C PHE A 9 23.58 -3.85 -34.83
N GLY A 10 22.57 -4.71 -34.71
CA GLY A 10 21.55 -4.62 -33.65
C GLY A 10 22.13 -4.82 -32.24
N ALA A 11 22.98 -5.84 -32.06
CA ALA A 11 23.66 -6.09 -30.79
C ALA A 11 24.70 -5.01 -30.45
N LEU A 12 25.43 -4.49 -31.46
CA LEU A 12 26.32 -3.33 -31.28
C LEU A 12 25.54 -2.05 -30.99
N SER A 13 24.33 -1.86 -31.53
CA SER A 13 23.50 -0.69 -31.22
C SER A 13 22.92 -0.76 -29.80
N VAL A 14 22.56 -1.95 -29.30
CA VAL A 14 22.17 -2.17 -27.90
C VAL A 14 23.37 -2.02 -26.96
N LEU A 15 24.55 -2.53 -27.32
CA LEU A 15 25.78 -2.31 -26.57
C LEU A 15 26.26 -0.85 -26.62
N PHE A 16 26.06 -0.14 -27.73
CA PHE A 16 26.38 1.29 -27.87
C PHE A 16 25.34 2.17 -27.19
N LEU A 17 24.07 1.75 -27.05
CA LEU A 17 23.07 2.39 -26.18
C LEU A 17 23.38 2.13 -24.69
N LEU A 18 23.91 0.96 -24.34
CA LEU A 18 24.45 0.63 -23.01
C LEU A 18 25.82 1.29 -22.71
N TRP A 19 26.53 1.79 -23.73
CA TRP A 19 27.78 2.55 -23.59
C TRP A 19 27.57 4.07 -23.68
N CYS A 20 26.62 4.54 -24.50
CA CYS A 20 26.19 5.94 -24.58
C CYS A 20 25.20 6.34 -23.49
N SER A 21 24.76 5.40 -22.65
CA SER A 21 24.09 5.68 -21.38
C SER A 21 24.99 6.38 -20.33
N LEU A 22 26.23 6.69 -20.68
CA LEU A 22 27.13 7.52 -19.88
C LEU A 22 27.06 8.99 -20.32
N ALA A 23 25.86 9.58 -20.35
CA ALA A 23 25.75 11.00 -20.01
C ALA A 23 25.84 11.12 -18.48
N LEU A 24 27.00 10.70 -17.94
CA LEU A 24 27.30 10.71 -16.52
C LEU A 24 27.26 12.16 -16.02
N ALA A 25 26.54 12.42 -14.93
CA ALA A 25 26.89 13.58 -14.12
C ALA A 25 28.35 13.40 -13.70
N GLN A 26 29.20 14.36 -14.04
CA GLN A 26 30.61 14.31 -13.66
C GLN A 26 30.73 14.78 -12.21
N PRO A 27 31.67 14.22 -11.42
CA PRO A 27 32.03 14.82 -10.13
C PRO A 27 32.39 16.28 -10.35
N LEU A 28 32.13 17.12 -9.35
CA LEU A 28 32.53 18.52 -9.40
C LEU A 28 34.05 18.59 -9.61
N SER A 29 34.44 19.37 -10.61
CA SER A 29 35.86 19.64 -10.85
C SER A 29 36.46 20.42 -9.67
N VAL A 30 37.77 20.32 -9.50
CA VAL A 30 38.50 21.09 -8.48
C VAL A 30 38.22 22.59 -8.62
N THR A 31 38.07 23.09 -9.85
CA THR A 31 37.73 24.50 -10.10
C THR A 31 36.34 24.85 -9.60
N GLU A 32 35.33 24.01 -9.87
CA GLU A 32 33.96 24.22 -9.39
C GLU A 32 33.89 24.19 -7.87
N VAL A 33 34.55 23.22 -7.22
CA VAL A 33 34.58 23.16 -5.74
C VAL A 33 35.21 24.43 -5.16
N ASN A 34 36.32 24.90 -5.72
CA ASN A 34 36.97 26.13 -5.24
C ASN A 34 36.08 27.36 -5.44
N GLN A 35 35.35 27.45 -6.55
CA GLN A 35 34.41 28.55 -6.82
C GLN A 35 33.24 28.53 -5.82
N ILE A 36 32.64 27.36 -5.57
CA ILE A 36 31.58 27.18 -4.59
C ILE A 36 32.09 27.56 -3.19
N ALA A 37 33.25 27.05 -2.80
CA ALA A 37 33.84 27.31 -1.48
C ALA A 37 34.19 28.79 -1.28
N GLN A 38 34.71 29.46 -2.33
CA GLN A 38 34.94 30.90 -2.30
C GLN A 38 33.61 31.66 -2.18
N SER A 39 32.60 31.31 -2.97
CA SER A 39 31.31 31.99 -2.90
C SER A 39 30.64 31.82 -1.52
N LEU A 40 30.76 30.65 -0.89
CA LEU A 40 30.24 30.41 0.46
C LEU A 40 30.94 31.29 1.51
N GLN A 41 32.23 31.54 1.33
CA GLN A 41 32.99 32.50 2.15
C GLN A 41 32.54 33.94 1.87
N ASP A 42 32.37 34.33 0.61
CA ASP A 42 31.95 35.68 0.22
C ASP A 42 30.55 36.02 0.73
N GLN A 43 29.65 35.04 0.78
CA GLN A 43 28.33 35.16 1.41
C GLN A 43 28.38 35.05 2.95
N GLN A 44 29.57 34.99 3.55
CA GLN A 44 29.79 34.89 5.00
C GLN A 44 29.15 33.68 5.67
N LEU A 45 28.88 32.61 4.90
CA LEU A 45 28.39 31.34 5.43
C LEU A 45 29.54 30.53 6.03
N LEU A 46 30.68 30.50 5.33
CA LEU A 46 31.91 29.86 5.79
C LEU A 46 32.95 30.91 6.21
N SER A 47 33.74 30.56 7.22
CA SER A 47 35.00 31.24 7.52
C SER A 47 36.09 30.80 6.53
N GLN A 48 37.26 31.44 6.56
CA GLN A 48 38.42 30.95 5.80
C GLN A 48 38.76 29.50 6.17
N LYS A 49 38.71 29.14 7.46
CA LYS A 49 38.95 27.77 7.94
C LYS A 49 37.89 26.80 7.40
N GLY A 50 36.62 27.20 7.40
CA GLY A 50 35.54 26.37 6.85
C GLY A 50 35.70 26.12 5.35
N LYS A 51 36.09 27.14 4.58
CA LYS A 51 36.42 26.99 3.15
C LYS A 51 37.55 25.98 2.94
N ASP A 52 38.65 26.10 3.70
CA ASP A 52 39.81 25.21 3.56
C ASP A 52 39.45 23.75 3.92
N GLU A 53 38.62 23.55 4.94
CA GLU A 53 38.13 22.23 5.35
C GLU A 53 37.11 21.65 4.37
N LEU A 54 36.26 22.47 3.73
CA LEU A 54 35.37 22.01 2.64
C LEU A 54 36.17 21.52 1.42
N ILE A 55 37.22 22.25 1.04
CA ILE A 55 38.12 21.82 -0.04
C ILE A 55 38.82 20.52 0.36
N ARG A 56 39.36 20.43 1.57
CA ARG A 56 39.98 19.20 2.11
C ARG A 56 39.01 18.01 2.08
N PHE A 57 37.77 18.23 2.49
CA PHE A 57 36.70 17.23 2.43
C PHE A 57 36.47 16.72 1.01
N SER A 58 36.37 17.62 0.04
CA SER A 58 36.17 17.28 -1.38
C SER A 58 37.32 16.44 -1.98
N GLU A 59 38.51 16.54 -1.40
CA GLU A 59 39.69 15.74 -1.75
C GLU A 59 39.74 14.39 -1.03
N LYS A 60 38.68 14.01 -0.30
CA LYS A 60 38.59 12.82 0.56
C LYS A 60 39.69 12.75 1.63
N LYS A 61 40.19 13.90 2.07
CA LYS A 61 41.18 13.97 3.14
C LYS A 61 40.48 14.08 4.51
N PRO A 62 41.00 13.42 5.56
CA PRO A 62 40.42 13.55 6.90
C PRO A 62 40.40 15.00 7.37
N LEU A 63 39.27 15.45 7.93
CA LEU A 63 39.13 16.80 8.47
C LEU A 63 40.10 17.04 9.63
N GLN A 64 40.61 18.25 9.75
CA GLN A 64 41.56 18.60 10.80
C GLN A 64 40.95 18.53 12.20
N VAL A 65 39.64 18.80 12.32
CA VAL A 65 38.93 18.74 13.60
C VAL A 65 39.02 17.35 14.25
N TYR A 66 39.23 16.29 13.46
CA TYR A 66 39.35 14.92 13.96
C TYR A 66 40.75 14.52 14.44
N LYS A 67 41.78 15.34 14.19
CA LYS A 67 43.20 14.95 14.36
C LYS A 67 43.56 14.50 15.79
N ASN A 68 42.78 14.90 16.81
CA ASN A 68 43.03 14.60 18.22
C ASN A 68 41.83 13.94 18.92
N ILE A 69 40.90 13.34 18.17
CA ILE A 69 39.66 12.78 18.70
C ILE A 69 39.71 11.26 18.57
N SER A 70 39.42 10.53 19.66
CA SER A 70 39.41 9.06 19.62
C SER A 70 38.24 8.57 18.74
N GLU A 71 38.53 7.66 17.81
CA GLU A 71 37.58 7.27 16.76
C GLU A 71 36.30 6.60 17.29
N LYS A 72 36.36 6.01 18.50
CA LYS A 72 35.34 5.09 19.04
C LYS A 72 34.03 5.72 19.55
N ASN A 73 33.92 7.05 19.68
CA ASN A 73 32.85 7.64 20.50
C ASN A 73 31.85 8.54 19.77
N TYR A 74 31.88 8.64 18.45
CA TYR A 74 31.02 9.58 17.72
C TYR A 74 30.25 8.86 16.61
N GLY A 75 28.96 9.17 16.52
CA GLY A 75 28.01 8.55 15.59
C GLY A 75 28.33 8.80 14.12
N ASP A 76 27.55 8.13 13.29
CA ASP A 76 27.68 8.04 11.83
C ASP A 76 27.31 9.34 11.09
N ASP A 77 26.74 10.33 11.77
CA ASP A 77 26.17 11.53 11.15
C ASP A 77 27.18 12.69 10.99
N LEU A 78 28.46 12.44 11.26
CA LEU A 78 29.51 13.46 11.21
C LEU A 78 30.05 13.70 9.78
N PRO A 79 30.34 14.98 9.41
CA PRO A 79 30.89 15.34 8.10
C PRO A 79 32.14 14.51 7.71
N GLY A 80 32.04 13.73 6.63
CA GLY A 80 33.18 13.00 6.07
C GLY A 80 33.66 11.77 6.83
N ARG A 81 32.92 11.27 7.83
CA ARG A 81 33.16 9.94 8.42
C ARG A 81 32.60 8.78 7.59
N ASN A 82 31.50 9.00 6.86
CA ASN A 82 30.77 7.94 6.15
C ASN A 82 30.75 8.11 4.62
N ILE A 83 31.93 8.35 4.03
CA ILE A 83 32.08 8.23 2.58
C ILE A 83 32.24 6.74 2.25
N PHE A 84 31.11 6.07 2.00
CA PHE A 84 31.12 4.68 1.55
C PHE A 84 31.58 4.61 0.09
N PRO A 85 32.57 3.77 -0.25
CA PRO A 85 32.95 3.57 -1.65
C PRO A 85 31.81 2.86 -2.40
N PRO A 86 31.70 3.03 -3.73
CA PRO A 86 30.69 2.33 -4.54
C PRO A 86 30.61 0.80 -4.30
N ALA A 87 31.76 0.16 -4.03
CA ALA A 87 31.86 -1.27 -3.72
C ALA A 87 31.10 -1.71 -2.45
N HIS A 88 30.91 -0.80 -1.49
CA HIS A 88 30.09 -1.06 -0.31
C HIS A 88 28.63 -1.30 -0.72
N PHE A 89 28.10 -0.41 -1.57
CA PHE A 89 26.73 -0.52 -2.08
C PHE A 89 26.56 -1.71 -3.02
N ASP A 90 27.57 -2.06 -3.83
CA ASP A 90 27.55 -3.28 -4.65
C ASP A 90 27.29 -4.54 -3.79
N THR A 91 27.92 -4.61 -2.62
CA THR A 91 27.74 -5.73 -1.70
C THR A 91 26.33 -5.78 -1.11
N LEU A 92 25.73 -4.62 -0.81
CA LEU A 92 24.36 -4.53 -0.29
C LEU A 92 23.32 -4.88 -1.36
N LEU A 93 23.51 -4.39 -2.59
CA LEU A 93 22.63 -4.69 -3.73
C LEU A 93 22.58 -6.20 -4.02
N ASN A 94 23.70 -6.91 -3.87
CA ASN A 94 23.74 -8.37 -4.06
C ASN A 94 22.97 -9.16 -2.97
N LYS A 95 22.67 -8.54 -1.83
CA LYS A 95 21.98 -9.19 -0.69
C LYS A 95 20.48 -8.91 -0.66
N ILE A 96 19.99 -7.91 -1.40
CA ILE A 96 18.60 -7.44 -1.33
C ILE A 96 17.88 -7.81 -2.63
N LYS A 97 16.76 -8.56 -2.52
CA LYS A 97 15.98 -9.06 -3.66
C LYS A 97 14.86 -8.12 -4.13
N ASP A 98 14.56 -7.09 -3.34
CA ASP A 98 13.41 -6.21 -3.55
C ASP A 98 13.78 -5.02 -4.47
N PHE A 99 12.96 -4.80 -5.51
CA PHE A 99 13.17 -3.74 -6.50
C PHE A 99 13.03 -2.35 -5.90
N GLU A 100 12.04 -2.15 -5.00
CA GLU A 100 11.80 -0.86 -4.35
C GLU A 100 12.95 -0.58 -3.36
N LYS A 101 13.32 -1.52 -2.50
CA LYS A 101 14.47 -1.32 -1.58
C LYS A 101 15.80 -1.17 -2.32
N GLY A 102 15.92 -1.71 -3.53
CA GLY A 102 17.11 -1.59 -4.36
C GLY A 102 17.32 -0.23 -5.01
N TYR A 103 16.28 0.59 -5.23
CA TYR A 103 16.46 1.88 -5.92
C TYR A 103 17.22 2.90 -5.06
N GLU A 104 16.91 2.99 -3.76
CA GLU A 104 17.56 3.93 -2.86
C GLU A 104 19.06 3.66 -2.82
N LEU A 105 19.43 2.38 -2.71
CA LEU A 105 20.84 1.95 -2.75
C LEU A 105 21.50 2.22 -4.11
N LYS A 106 20.79 2.05 -5.24
CA LYS A 106 21.32 2.39 -6.57
C LYS A 106 21.57 3.89 -6.71
N GLU A 107 20.69 4.72 -6.16
CA GLU A 107 20.85 6.18 -6.16
C GLU A 107 21.99 6.62 -5.25
N GLN A 108 22.11 6.05 -4.05
CA GLN A 108 23.25 6.34 -3.16
C GLN A 108 24.57 5.88 -3.77
N ARG A 109 24.58 4.70 -4.41
CA ARG A 109 25.72 4.22 -5.18
C ARG A 109 26.08 5.18 -6.32
N TYR A 110 25.07 5.72 -7.02
CA TYR A 110 25.27 6.71 -8.07
C TYR A 110 25.91 7.99 -7.52
N LEU A 111 25.41 8.54 -6.42
CA LEU A 111 26.02 9.71 -5.77
C LEU A 111 27.45 9.42 -5.30
N ALA A 112 27.70 8.27 -4.67
CA ALA A 112 29.02 7.86 -4.19
C ALA A 112 30.05 7.72 -5.32
N GLY A 113 29.60 7.30 -6.51
CA GLY A 113 30.43 7.24 -7.72
C GLY A 113 30.84 8.60 -8.27
N ASN A 114 30.10 9.66 -7.91
CA ASN A 114 30.28 11.03 -8.41
C ASN A 114 30.78 11.99 -7.32
N PHE A 115 31.37 11.48 -6.24
CA PHE A 115 31.94 12.31 -5.20
C PHE A 115 33.17 13.10 -5.73
N PRO A 116 33.31 14.40 -5.42
CA PRO A 116 32.34 15.23 -4.69
C PRO A 116 31.22 15.72 -5.62
N ASN A 117 29.99 15.74 -5.11
CA ASN A 117 28.84 16.38 -5.74
C ASN A 117 28.32 17.56 -4.86
N ARG A 118 27.29 18.29 -5.31
CA ARG A 118 26.77 19.45 -4.56
C ARG A 118 26.14 19.04 -3.25
N SER A 119 25.45 17.89 -3.23
CA SER A 119 24.87 17.32 -2.01
C SER A 119 25.94 16.99 -0.98
N ASP A 120 27.12 16.49 -1.38
CA ASP A 120 28.22 16.22 -0.45
C ASP A 120 28.71 17.52 0.21
N LEU A 121 28.92 18.57 -0.60
CA LEU A 121 29.36 19.88 -0.11
C LEU A 121 28.30 20.52 0.81
N PHE A 122 27.02 20.41 0.46
CA PHE A 122 25.92 20.87 1.31
C PHE A 122 25.85 20.08 2.62
N ASN A 123 25.92 18.74 2.57
CA ASN A 123 25.86 17.87 3.75
C ASN A 123 27.02 18.14 4.71
N PHE A 124 28.22 18.47 4.20
CA PHE A 124 29.31 18.94 5.04
C PHE A 124 28.91 20.16 5.89
N ILE A 125 28.32 21.18 5.26
CA ILE A 125 27.88 22.42 5.93
C ILE A 125 26.75 22.10 6.90
N HIS A 126 25.75 21.36 6.45
CA HIS A 126 24.53 21.08 7.20
C HIS A 126 24.80 20.22 8.44
N ALA A 127 25.54 19.12 8.29
CA ALA A 127 25.87 18.23 9.40
C ALA A 127 26.83 18.89 10.41
N ALA A 128 27.81 19.68 9.94
CA ALA A 128 28.68 20.44 10.83
C ALA A 128 27.88 21.49 11.64
N ALA A 129 26.90 22.16 11.02
CA ALA A 129 26.08 23.18 11.69
C ALA A 129 25.11 22.54 12.70
N ALA A 130 24.47 21.42 12.32
CA ALA A 130 23.59 20.66 13.20
C ALA A 130 24.37 20.14 14.43
N TYR A 131 25.52 19.52 14.21
CA TYR A 131 26.36 19.03 15.30
C TYR A 131 26.84 20.18 16.20
N TYR A 132 27.28 21.30 15.62
CA TYR A 132 27.68 22.47 16.39
C TYR A 132 26.54 23.00 17.27
N ARG A 133 25.30 23.00 16.78
CA ARG A 133 24.13 23.46 17.53
C ARG A 133 23.77 22.50 18.66
N ASP A 134 23.66 21.21 18.35
CA ASP A 134 23.03 20.23 19.23
C ASP A 134 23.98 19.75 20.36
N GLU A 135 25.30 19.80 20.13
CA GLU A 135 26.30 19.22 21.05
C GLU A 135 27.06 20.25 21.91
N GLN A 136 26.62 21.52 21.94
CA GLN A 136 27.29 22.55 22.75
C GLN A 136 27.23 22.29 24.26
N SER A 137 26.20 21.56 24.71
CA SER A 137 25.99 21.17 26.11
C SER A 137 26.39 19.71 26.40
N GLY A 138 27.04 19.04 25.45
CA GLY A 138 27.45 17.65 25.59
C GLY A 138 28.65 17.45 26.52
N SER A 139 29.22 16.24 26.49
CA SER A 139 30.48 15.94 27.17
C SER A 139 31.62 16.87 26.73
N GLU A 140 32.68 17.01 27.53
CA GLU A 140 33.86 17.83 27.18
C GLU A 140 34.45 17.48 25.80
N ALA A 141 34.38 16.19 25.42
CA ALA A 141 34.87 15.72 24.13
C ALA A 141 33.91 16.04 22.97
N THR A 142 32.59 15.98 23.17
CA THR A 142 31.61 16.35 22.13
C THR A 142 31.52 17.86 21.97
N LYS A 143 31.63 18.60 23.08
CA LYS A 143 31.70 20.06 23.09
C LYS A 143 32.92 20.60 22.35
N LYS A 144 34.12 20.06 22.59
CA LYS A 144 35.34 20.45 21.83
C LYS A 144 35.21 20.20 20.33
N LEU A 145 34.58 19.09 19.95
CA LEU A 145 34.29 18.80 18.54
C LEU A 145 33.27 19.79 17.98
N ALA A 146 32.20 20.08 18.71
CA ALA A 146 31.20 21.08 18.34
C ALA A 146 31.84 22.45 18.14
N GLU A 147 32.63 22.94 19.10
CA GLU A 147 33.39 24.20 19.00
C GLU A 147 34.31 24.21 17.76
N GLY A 148 35.00 23.10 17.49
CA GLY A 148 35.83 22.94 16.31
C GLY A 148 35.06 23.06 14.98
N PHE A 149 33.83 22.54 14.90
CA PHE A 149 32.93 22.76 13.77
C PHE A 149 32.39 24.21 13.74
N GLY A 150 32.14 24.82 14.90
CA GLY A 150 31.72 26.21 15.01
C GLY A 150 32.67 27.18 14.31
N GLU A 151 33.98 26.91 14.34
CA GLU A 151 35.00 27.70 13.65
C GLU A 151 34.90 27.66 12.12
N TYR A 152 34.14 26.74 11.54
CA TYR A 152 33.96 26.65 10.09
C TYR A 152 33.02 27.73 9.56
N PHE A 153 32.17 28.30 10.41
CA PHE A 153 31.09 29.14 9.96
C PHE A 153 31.36 30.63 10.13
N GLY A 154 30.83 31.42 9.19
CA GLY A 154 30.74 32.87 9.30
C GLY A 154 29.42 33.34 9.92
N PRO A 155 29.22 34.65 10.10
CA PRO A 155 28.05 35.19 10.79
C PRO A 155 26.71 34.89 10.11
N ALA A 156 26.68 34.59 8.81
CA ALA A 156 25.43 34.32 8.09
C ALA A 156 24.75 33.01 8.57
N ILE A 157 25.49 32.06 9.15
CA ILE A 157 24.89 30.81 9.66
C ILE A 157 24.06 31.03 10.94
N LYS A 158 24.28 32.15 11.65
CA LYS A 158 23.78 32.36 13.02
C LYS A 158 22.27 32.10 13.19
N PRO A 159 21.37 32.52 12.28
CA PRO A 159 19.95 32.25 12.42
C PRO A 159 19.60 30.76 12.48
N LEU A 160 20.33 29.91 11.76
CA LEU A 160 20.16 28.44 11.81
C LEU A 160 20.59 27.86 13.17
N LEU A 161 21.63 28.44 13.77
CA LEU A 161 22.18 27.97 15.04
C LEU A 161 21.33 28.38 16.25
N SER A 162 20.58 29.48 16.14
CA SER A 162 19.68 29.96 17.20
C SER A 162 18.23 29.47 17.03
N ASP A 163 17.98 28.55 16.09
CA ASP A 163 16.70 28.11 15.50
C ASP A 163 15.41 28.64 16.17
N SER A 164 14.72 29.55 15.48
CA SER A 164 13.37 30.01 15.84
C SER A 164 12.33 29.35 14.96
N THR A 165 11.35 28.67 15.58
CA THR A 165 10.19 28.11 14.88
C THR A 165 9.02 29.10 14.92
N VAL A 166 8.40 29.33 13.76
CA VAL A 166 7.13 30.06 13.66
C VAL A 166 6.02 29.06 13.37
N GLU A 167 5.04 29.00 14.26
CA GLU A 167 3.86 28.15 14.09
C GLU A 167 2.72 28.94 13.44
N PHE A 168 2.08 28.30 12.47
CA PHE A 168 0.95 28.88 11.78
C PHE A 168 -0.30 28.07 12.11
N LYS A 169 -1.34 28.74 12.62
CA LYS A 169 -2.67 28.14 12.75
C LYS A 169 -3.31 28.14 11.37
N VAL A 170 -3.61 26.96 10.83
CA VAL A 170 -4.17 26.79 9.48
C VAL A 170 -5.48 26.05 9.57
N SER A 171 -6.49 26.53 8.84
CA SER A 171 -7.79 25.88 8.69
C SER A 171 -8.20 25.93 7.23
N ALA A 172 -8.35 24.77 6.59
CA ALA A 172 -8.81 24.71 5.20
C ALA A 172 -10.23 25.27 5.00
N PHE A 173 -10.96 25.53 6.08
CA PHE A 173 -12.38 25.95 6.05
C PHE A 173 -12.61 27.41 6.45
N GLU A 174 -11.69 28.02 7.18
CA GLU A 174 -11.87 29.33 7.81
C GLU A 174 -10.82 30.36 7.40
N ASP A 175 -9.79 29.91 6.70
CA ASP A 175 -8.63 30.73 6.36
C ASP A 175 -8.93 31.67 5.19
N THR A 176 -8.82 32.97 5.45
CA THR A 176 -9.05 34.04 4.47
C THR A 176 -7.78 34.31 3.64
N GLU A 177 -7.93 34.86 2.43
CA GLU A 177 -6.79 35.28 1.59
C GLU A 177 -5.83 36.21 2.36
N VAL A 178 -6.37 37.10 3.19
CA VAL A 178 -5.55 38.01 4.02
C VAL A 178 -4.69 37.26 5.03
N GLN A 179 -5.25 36.22 5.67
CA GLN A 179 -4.49 35.38 6.61
C GLN A 179 -3.41 34.57 5.88
N GLN A 180 -3.67 34.12 4.64
CA GLN A 180 -2.67 33.46 3.80
C GLN A 180 -1.52 34.42 3.45
N GLU A 181 -1.84 35.63 2.99
CA GLU A 181 -0.84 36.65 2.67
C GLU A 181 0.01 37.05 3.88
N GLU A 182 -0.59 37.16 5.07
CA GLU A 182 0.11 37.44 6.33
C GLU A 182 1.17 36.36 6.61
N ARG A 183 0.81 35.09 6.43
CA ARG A 183 1.76 33.98 6.62
C ARG A 183 2.90 34.01 5.61
N VAL A 184 2.60 34.28 4.34
CA VAL A 184 3.62 34.42 3.28
C VAL A 184 4.60 35.53 3.63
N LYS A 185 4.10 36.68 4.11
CA LYS A 185 4.94 37.79 4.58
C LYS A 185 5.83 37.37 5.76
N GLN A 186 5.31 36.62 6.72
CA GLN A 186 6.06 36.14 7.90
C GLN A 186 7.10 35.06 7.56
N ALA A 187 6.84 34.21 6.55
CA ALA A 187 7.78 33.18 6.13
C ALA A 187 8.89 33.71 5.19
N LYS A 188 8.66 34.83 4.50
CA LYS A 188 9.62 35.41 3.54
C LYS A 188 11.07 35.54 4.05
N PRO A 189 11.35 35.96 5.30
CA PRO A 189 12.73 36.02 5.81
C PRO A 189 13.45 34.66 5.83
N TYR A 190 12.72 33.54 5.94
CA TYR A 190 13.29 32.19 5.94
C TYR A 190 13.75 31.76 4.53
N LEU A 191 13.27 32.40 3.46
CA LEU A 191 13.66 32.11 2.07
C LEU A 191 15.06 32.64 1.71
N ILE A 192 15.72 33.40 2.60
CA ILE A 192 17.08 33.91 2.37
C ILE A 192 18.09 32.80 2.06
N TRP A 193 17.87 31.59 2.60
CA TRP A 193 18.72 30.43 2.33
C TRP A 193 18.69 30.03 0.85
N LEU A 194 17.55 30.11 0.17
CA LEU A 194 17.43 29.77 -1.25
C LEU A 194 18.32 30.70 -2.10
N ASP A 195 18.22 32.00 -1.87
CA ASP A 195 19.04 33.01 -2.58
C ASP A 195 20.54 32.79 -2.33
N LEU A 196 20.92 32.48 -1.09
CA LEU A 196 22.32 32.19 -0.74
C LEU A 196 22.85 30.97 -1.49
N PHE A 197 22.13 29.84 -1.47
CA PHE A 197 22.59 28.61 -2.12
C PHE A 197 22.53 28.67 -3.66
N LYS A 198 21.65 29.49 -4.23
CA LYS A 198 21.67 29.80 -5.67
C LYS A 198 22.91 30.59 -6.06
N LYS A 199 23.25 31.63 -5.30
CA LYS A 199 24.46 32.45 -5.53
C LYS A 199 25.75 31.63 -5.45
N THR A 200 25.79 30.63 -4.58
CA THR A 200 26.97 29.77 -4.40
C THR A 200 27.09 28.67 -5.45
N GLY A 201 26.05 28.44 -6.25
CA GLY A 201 26.01 27.36 -7.25
C GLY A 201 25.72 25.98 -6.66
N LEU A 202 25.35 25.89 -5.37
CA LEU A 202 24.87 24.66 -4.73
C LEU A 202 23.43 24.32 -5.11
N LEU A 203 22.59 25.34 -5.36
CA LEU A 203 21.24 25.19 -5.88
C LEU A 203 21.15 25.79 -7.29
N ASP A 204 20.34 25.21 -8.18
CA ASP A 204 20.12 25.76 -9.52
C ASP A 204 19.44 27.13 -9.43
N ALA A 205 20.04 28.14 -10.06
CA ALA A 205 19.54 29.51 -10.06
C ALA A 205 18.14 29.63 -10.70
N GLN A 206 17.77 28.72 -11.59
CA GLN A 206 16.46 28.72 -12.26
C GLN A 206 15.37 27.94 -11.50
N ASP A 207 15.72 27.22 -10.43
CA ASP A 207 14.74 26.45 -9.66
C ASP A 207 13.90 27.37 -8.76
N MET A 208 12.64 27.61 -9.12
CA MET A 208 11.73 28.52 -8.40
C MET A 208 10.67 27.79 -7.56
N ARG A 209 10.79 26.46 -7.39
CA ARG A 209 9.74 25.61 -6.81
C ARG A 209 9.41 25.98 -5.37
N MET A 210 10.43 26.09 -4.51
CA MET A 210 10.23 26.47 -3.12
C MET A 210 9.74 27.92 -3.00
N GLU A 211 10.24 28.86 -3.81
CA GLU A 211 9.71 30.23 -3.82
C GLU A 211 8.22 30.29 -4.17
N HIS A 212 7.79 29.48 -5.14
CA HIS A 212 6.38 29.40 -5.51
C HIS A 212 5.54 28.78 -4.39
N TYR A 213 6.01 27.70 -3.76
CA TYR A 213 5.32 27.06 -2.64
C TYR A 213 5.15 28.01 -1.46
N TYR A 214 6.23 28.64 -0.99
CA TYR A 214 6.17 29.58 0.14
C TYR A 214 5.54 30.93 -0.23
N GLY A 215 5.38 31.23 -1.52
CA GLY A 215 4.62 32.39 -2.00
C GLY A 215 3.10 32.21 -1.93
N ASN A 216 2.61 30.96 -1.92
CA ASN A 216 1.18 30.67 -2.11
C ASN A 216 0.55 29.73 -1.07
N ASN A 217 1.30 28.80 -0.45
CA ASN A 217 0.73 27.69 0.33
C ASN A 217 1.53 27.37 1.61
N ILE A 218 1.30 28.13 2.70
CA ILE A 218 1.89 27.81 4.01
C ILE A 218 0.84 27.17 4.90
N ILE A 219 0.97 25.85 5.07
CA ILE A 219 0.00 24.99 5.76
C ILE A 219 0.50 24.40 7.10
N SER A 220 1.75 24.68 7.50
CA SER A 220 2.38 24.15 8.72
C SER A 220 3.48 25.07 9.24
N SER A 221 4.05 24.76 10.40
CA SER A 221 5.19 25.48 10.99
C SER A 221 6.39 25.60 10.04
N VAL A 222 7.13 26.70 10.16
CA VAL A 222 8.35 26.99 9.39
C VAL A 222 9.47 27.37 10.34
N SER A 223 10.66 26.81 10.13
CA SER A 223 11.88 27.12 10.86
C SER A 223 13.08 27.18 9.90
N HIS A 224 14.19 27.78 10.34
CA HIS A 224 15.41 27.81 9.52
C HIS A 224 15.94 26.40 9.27
N ARG A 225 15.82 25.50 10.25
CA ARG A 225 16.18 24.09 10.10
C ARG A 225 15.35 23.40 9.01
N LYS A 226 14.02 23.51 9.08
CA LYS A 226 13.14 22.88 8.09
C LYS A 226 13.43 23.36 6.67
N MET A 227 13.67 24.67 6.50
CA MET A 227 14.05 25.25 5.22
C MET A 227 15.37 24.67 4.68
N MET A 228 16.38 24.51 5.54
CA MET A 228 17.66 23.91 5.17
C MET A 228 17.51 22.44 4.75
N ASP A 229 16.74 21.65 5.52
CA ASP A 229 16.44 20.26 5.18
C ASP A 229 15.78 20.15 3.80
N ASP A 230 14.84 21.05 3.50
CA ASP A 230 14.11 21.07 2.24
C ASP A 230 14.97 21.54 1.05
N ILE A 231 15.86 22.51 1.26
CA ILE A 231 16.90 22.87 0.28
C ILE A 231 17.83 21.69 0.01
N GLY A 232 18.24 20.96 1.05
CA GLY A 232 19.05 19.76 0.91
C GLY A 232 18.41 18.72 -0.01
N LYS A 233 17.09 18.49 0.14
CA LYS A 233 16.32 17.60 -0.75
C LYS A 233 16.35 18.07 -2.21
N LEU A 234 16.21 19.38 -2.45
CA LEU A 234 16.31 19.93 -3.81
C LEU A 234 17.72 19.75 -4.42
N ILE A 235 18.77 19.99 -3.65
CA ILE A 235 20.15 19.81 -4.10
C ILE A 235 20.41 18.34 -4.45
N ILE A 236 20.01 17.41 -3.57
CA ILE A 236 20.09 15.97 -3.82
C ILE A 236 19.33 15.59 -5.10
N TYR A 237 18.13 16.16 -5.29
CA TYR A 237 17.35 15.93 -6.50
C TYR A 237 18.12 16.36 -7.75
N HIS A 238 18.71 17.55 -7.77
CA HIS A 238 19.47 18.05 -8.93
C HIS A 238 20.69 17.18 -9.25
N ASP A 239 21.41 16.69 -8.23
CA ASP A 239 22.54 15.79 -8.44
C ASP A 239 22.09 14.41 -8.95
N LYS A 240 20.94 13.91 -8.48
CA LYS A 240 20.34 12.63 -8.94
C LYS A 240 19.55 12.75 -10.25
N PHE A 241 19.19 13.96 -10.68
CA PHE A 241 18.32 14.18 -11.84
C PHE A 241 18.79 13.50 -13.13
N PRO A 242 20.09 13.50 -13.49
CA PRO A 242 20.55 12.80 -14.69
C PRO A 242 20.30 11.29 -14.62
N TYR A 243 20.46 10.69 -13.43
CA TYR A 243 20.13 9.30 -13.20
C TYR A 243 18.62 9.06 -13.34
N TYR A 244 17.76 9.90 -12.73
CA TYR A 244 16.31 9.80 -12.89
C TYR A 244 15.88 9.91 -14.34
N LYS A 245 16.41 10.89 -15.08
CA LYS A 245 16.14 11.05 -16.51
C LYS A 245 16.48 9.80 -17.28
N GLN A 246 17.64 9.19 -17.03
CA GLN A 246 18.01 7.95 -17.69
C GLN A 246 17.02 6.82 -17.38
N GLN A 247 16.62 6.66 -16.11
CA GLN A 247 15.63 5.65 -15.72
C GLN A 247 14.28 5.89 -16.41
N GLN A 248 13.79 7.13 -16.41
CA GLN A 248 12.53 7.49 -17.05
C GLN A 248 12.55 7.28 -18.57
N LEU A 249 13.65 7.63 -19.25
CA LEU A 249 13.78 7.38 -20.69
C LEU A 249 13.74 5.88 -21.02
N ALA A 250 14.41 5.04 -20.23
CA ALA A 250 14.36 3.58 -20.39
C ALA A 250 12.96 3.01 -20.12
N LEU A 251 12.22 3.59 -19.17
CA LEU A 251 10.83 3.25 -18.91
C LEU A 251 9.93 3.63 -20.09
N LEU A 252 10.10 4.83 -20.67
CA LEU A 252 9.36 5.24 -21.87
C LEU A 252 9.62 4.31 -23.05
N ASP A 253 10.85 3.81 -23.21
CA ASP A 253 11.18 2.80 -24.23
C ASP A 253 10.38 1.51 -24.00
N SER A 254 10.31 1.06 -22.75
CA SER A 254 9.56 -0.13 -22.36
C SER A 254 8.06 0.04 -22.58
N LEU A 255 7.48 1.19 -22.20
CA LEU A 255 6.07 1.52 -22.41
C LEU A 255 5.71 1.67 -23.89
N THR A 256 6.65 2.14 -24.71
CA THR A 256 6.47 2.18 -26.17
C THR A 256 6.49 0.77 -26.75
N ALA A 257 7.37 -0.10 -26.24
CA ALA A 257 7.47 -1.48 -26.69
C ALA A 257 6.24 -2.33 -26.34
N THR A 258 5.56 -2.05 -25.22
CA THR A 258 4.27 -2.70 -24.88
C THR A 258 3.08 -2.15 -25.68
N GLY A 259 3.27 -1.05 -26.40
CA GLY A 259 2.22 -0.34 -27.14
C GLY A 259 1.33 0.51 -26.24
N PHE A 260 1.72 0.76 -24.99
CA PHE A 260 0.96 1.60 -24.06
C PHE A 260 0.92 3.07 -24.50
N ILE A 261 2.04 3.55 -25.04
CA ILE A 261 2.17 4.84 -25.74
C ILE A 261 2.75 4.61 -27.13
N ASP A 262 2.44 5.49 -28.08
CA ASP A 262 3.02 5.44 -29.42
C ASP A 262 4.38 6.19 -29.51
N PRO A 263 5.18 5.96 -30.57
CA PRO A 263 6.47 6.65 -30.72
C PRO A 263 6.38 8.18 -30.80
N ALA A 264 5.25 8.74 -31.27
CA ALA A 264 5.06 10.19 -31.36
C ALA A 264 4.78 10.80 -29.98
N ALA A 265 3.98 10.12 -29.15
CA ALA A 265 3.78 10.41 -27.74
C ALA A 265 5.09 10.37 -26.97
N ARG A 266 5.89 9.32 -27.14
CA ARG A 266 7.24 9.22 -26.55
C ARG A 266 8.09 10.45 -26.91
N LYS A 267 8.12 10.84 -28.18
CA LYS A 267 8.91 12.01 -28.61
C LYS A 267 8.45 13.28 -27.89
N LYS A 268 7.14 13.53 -27.82
CA LYS A 268 6.57 14.70 -27.11
C LYS A 268 6.93 14.71 -25.62
N LEU A 269 6.82 13.56 -24.95
CA LEU A 269 7.19 13.41 -23.54
C LEU A 269 8.66 13.77 -23.28
N ILE A 270 9.55 13.36 -24.18
CA ILE A 270 10.97 13.68 -24.10
C ILE A 270 11.23 15.16 -24.38
N ASP A 271 10.57 15.73 -25.39
CA ASP A 271 10.70 17.13 -25.76
C ASP A 271 10.21 18.07 -24.64
N ASN A 272 9.23 17.62 -23.84
CA ASN A 272 8.68 18.36 -22.69
C ASN A 272 9.43 18.11 -21.37
N TYR A 273 10.42 17.23 -21.36
CA TYR A 273 11.15 16.86 -20.15
C TYR A 273 11.95 18.05 -19.60
N SER A 274 11.61 18.50 -18.40
CA SER A 274 12.25 19.66 -17.76
C SER A 274 13.11 19.26 -16.55
N ARG A 275 14.07 20.10 -16.18
CA ARG A 275 14.80 19.94 -14.90
C ARG A 275 13.96 20.24 -13.66
N ALA A 276 12.82 20.91 -13.83
CA ALA A 276 11.97 21.30 -12.73
C ALA A 276 11.07 20.17 -12.26
N THR A 277 10.76 19.19 -13.12
CA THR A 277 9.84 18.10 -12.80
C THR A 277 10.25 16.81 -13.51
N LEU A 278 10.22 15.67 -12.80
CA LEU A 278 10.22 14.36 -13.46
C LEU A 278 8.91 14.17 -14.22
N LEU A 279 8.92 13.30 -15.22
CA LEU A 279 7.65 12.83 -15.80
C LEU A 279 6.83 12.15 -14.72
N ASN A 280 5.53 12.38 -14.71
CA ASN A 280 4.60 11.67 -13.84
C ASN A 280 3.51 11.00 -14.67
N ILE A 281 2.63 10.26 -13.99
CA ILE A 281 1.53 9.56 -14.65
C ILE A 281 0.61 10.48 -15.47
N ASN A 282 0.49 11.75 -15.12
CA ASN A 282 -0.37 12.72 -15.82
C ASN A 282 0.19 13.01 -17.21
N ASP A 283 1.51 13.08 -17.33
CA ASP A 283 2.17 13.29 -18.62
C ASP A 283 1.88 12.10 -19.55
N LEU A 284 1.87 10.88 -19.01
CA LEU A 284 1.50 9.67 -19.75
C LEU A 284 0.02 9.63 -20.10
N ALA A 285 -0.85 10.00 -19.15
CA ALA A 285 -2.30 10.00 -19.28
C ALA A 285 -2.80 10.79 -20.49
N LEU A 286 -2.21 11.96 -20.74
CA LEU A 286 -2.53 12.83 -21.89
C LEU A 286 -2.16 12.22 -23.25
N HIS A 287 -1.40 11.14 -23.24
CA HIS A 287 -0.83 10.52 -24.42
C HIS A 287 -1.24 9.05 -24.60
N THR A 288 -2.17 8.56 -23.79
CA THR A 288 -2.77 7.24 -23.94
C THR A 288 -4.29 7.34 -24.06
N LYS A 289 -4.91 6.31 -24.67
CA LYS A 289 -6.37 6.18 -24.75
C LYS A 289 -6.96 5.38 -23.58
N ASN A 290 -6.12 4.81 -22.71
CA ASN A 290 -6.53 3.83 -21.69
C ASN A 290 -6.59 4.46 -20.30
N TYR A 291 -7.25 5.60 -20.17
CA TYR A 291 -7.03 6.48 -19.03
C TYR A 291 -8.27 7.31 -18.67
N LEU A 292 -8.61 7.42 -17.38
CA LEU A 292 -9.72 8.23 -16.84
C LEU A 292 -9.22 9.18 -15.74
N SER A 293 -9.30 10.49 -15.96
CA SER A 293 -8.89 11.50 -14.99
C SER A 293 -10.06 12.09 -14.22
N PHE A 294 -9.85 12.35 -12.94
CA PHE A 294 -10.77 13.09 -12.07
C PHE A 294 -10.02 14.19 -11.34
N ASP A 295 -10.42 15.44 -11.56
CA ASP A 295 -9.91 16.57 -10.77
C ASP A 295 -10.51 16.48 -9.36
N TYR A 296 -9.68 16.22 -8.34
CA TYR A 296 -10.14 16.05 -6.97
C TYR A 296 -10.76 17.32 -6.41
N GLU A 297 -10.27 18.49 -6.82
CA GLU A 297 -10.74 19.76 -6.27
C GLU A 297 -12.00 20.26 -6.97
N LYS A 298 -12.18 19.97 -8.26
CA LYS A 298 -13.29 20.53 -9.07
C LYS A 298 -14.36 19.54 -9.50
N GLU A 299 -14.03 18.26 -9.63
CA GLU A 299 -15.00 17.24 -10.04
C GLU A 299 -15.47 16.40 -8.86
N ILE A 300 -14.56 16.06 -7.94
CA ILE A 300 -14.88 15.25 -6.76
C ILE A 300 -15.31 16.13 -5.60
N GLU A 301 -14.72 17.31 -5.45
CA GLU A 301 -15.04 18.29 -4.41
C GLU A 301 -15.16 17.65 -3.01
N PRO A 302 -14.16 16.92 -2.49
CA PRO A 302 -14.27 16.06 -1.31
C PRO A 302 -14.86 16.76 -0.07
N LEU A 303 -14.67 18.08 0.07
CA LEU A 303 -15.19 18.88 1.17
C LEU A 303 -16.72 19.08 1.09
N ASP A 304 -17.30 19.06 -0.10
CA ASP A 304 -18.76 19.13 -0.33
C ASP A 304 -19.52 17.91 0.20
N PHE A 305 -18.78 16.90 0.62
CA PHE A 305 -19.29 15.62 1.06
C PHE A 305 -18.92 15.32 2.53
N ILE A 306 -18.12 16.19 3.17
CA ILE A 306 -17.84 16.19 4.61
C ILE A 306 -18.77 17.22 5.28
N THR A 307 -19.79 16.77 6.02
CA THR A 307 -20.69 17.70 6.72
C THR A 307 -20.06 18.24 8.01
N ARG A 308 -20.13 19.57 8.22
CA ARG A 308 -19.58 20.34 9.36
C ARG A 308 -19.89 19.77 10.76
N GLU A 309 -20.96 19.02 10.91
CA GLU A 309 -21.52 18.62 12.21
C GLU A 309 -21.23 17.15 12.55
N TYR A 310 -20.81 16.34 11.57
CA TYR A 310 -20.57 14.90 11.74
C TYR A 310 -19.39 14.47 10.86
N TYR A 311 -18.19 14.46 11.42
CA TYR A 311 -17.08 13.70 10.82
C TYR A 311 -17.55 12.24 10.70
N GLY A 312 -17.57 11.71 9.48
CA GLY A 312 -17.94 10.31 9.23
C GLY A 312 -19.43 10.00 9.06
N GLN A 313 -20.30 10.93 8.61
CA GLN A 313 -21.63 10.59 8.09
C GLN A 313 -21.89 11.18 6.71
N ILE A 314 -21.63 10.38 5.68
CA ILE A 314 -21.78 10.75 4.28
C ILE A 314 -23.23 10.49 3.82
N PRO A 315 -23.90 11.47 3.20
CA PRO A 315 -25.22 11.26 2.59
C PRO A 315 -25.19 10.25 1.43
N THR A 316 -26.21 9.40 1.31
CA THR A 316 -26.25 8.37 0.25
C THR A 316 -26.37 8.94 -1.16
N ASP A 317 -27.02 10.11 -1.33
CA ASP A 317 -27.10 10.80 -2.62
C ASP A 317 -25.74 11.32 -3.09
N LYS A 318 -24.90 11.72 -2.14
CA LYS A 318 -23.52 12.15 -2.37
C LYS A 318 -22.65 10.95 -2.80
N ILE A 319 -22.76 9.80 -2.12
CA ILE A 319 -22.11 8.55 -2.56
C ILE A 319 -22.57 8.17 -3.97
N LYS A 320 -23.89 8.21 -4.23
CA LYS A 320 -24.44 7.89 -5.55
C LYS A 320 -23.86 8.78 -6.65
N LYS A 321 -23.81 10.11 -6.44
CA LYS A 321 -23.23 11.06 -7.41
C LYS A 321 -21.77 10.74 -7.75
N LEU A 322 -20.96 10.35 -6.77
CA LEU A 322 -19.57 9.95 -7.00
C LEU A 322 -19.50 8.71 -7.92
N TYR A 323 -20.32 7.69 -7.65
CA TYR A 323 -20.35 6.49 -8.49
C TYR A 323 -20.89 6.78 -9.89
N GLU A 324 -21.89 7.66 -10.02
CA GLU A 324 -22.38 8.12 -11.34
C GLU A 324 -21.28 8.81 -12.13
N LEU A 325 -20.52 9.71 -11.52
CA LEU A 325 -19.41 10.41 -12.16
C LEU A 325 -18.36 9.41 -12.69
N VAL A 326 -17.95 8.45 -11.86
CA VAL A 326 -16.97 7.43 -12.26
C VAL A 326 -17.52 6.53 -13.36
N LEU A 327 -18.77 6.05 -13.23
CA LEU A 327 -19.44 5.21 -14.22
C LEU A 327 -19.60 5.91 -15.56
N GLN A 328 -19.94 7.21 -15.60
CA GLN A 328 -20.06 7.98 -16.83
C GLN A 328 -18.74 8.02 -17.60
N LYS A 329 -17.63 8.31 -16.91
CA LYS A 329 -16.31 8.36 -17.55
C LYS A 329 -15.85 6.96 -17.97
N ALA A 330 -16.04 5.95 -17.12
CA ALA A 330 -15.69 4.56 -17.43
C ALA A 330 -16.51 4.02 -18.62
N ALA A 331 -17.80 4.34 -18.70
CA ALA A 331 -18.68 3.97 -19.81
C ALA A 331 -18.18 4.53 -21.15
N ALA A 332 -17.71 5.77 -21.17
CA ALA A 332 -17.13 6.39 -22.37
C ALA A 332 -15.83 5.69 -22.82
N LEU A 333 -15.00 5.26 -21.87
CA LEU A 333 -13.74 4.57 -22.17
C LEU A 333 -13.95 3.11 -22.61
N LEU A 334 -14.83 2.39 -21.93
CA LEU A 334 -15.04 0.95 -22.12
C LEU A 334 -16.24 0.61 -23.02
N ASN A 335 -16.98 1.62 -23.46
CA ASN A 335 -18.15 1.49 -24.32
C ASN A 335 -19.21 0.53 -23.75
N PHE A 336 -19.66 0.78 -22.52
CA PHE A 336 -20.76 0.05 -21.88
C PHE A 336 -21.93 0.97 -21.52
N ARG A 337 -23.10 0.39 -21.26
CA ARG A 337 -24.24 1.08 -20.66
C ARG A 337 -24.38 0.65 -19.21
N TYR A 338 -24.62 1.60 -18.31
CA TYR A 338 -25.01 1.31 -16.93
C TYR A 338 -26.44 1.76 -16.63
N THR A 339 -27.13 1.05 -15.75
CA THR A 339 -28.49 1.36 -15.26
C THR A 339 -28.64 0.92 -13.79
N ASP A 340 -29.76 1.28 -13.18
CA ASP A 340 -30.18 0.80 -11.85
C ASP A 340 -29.11 0.99 -10.76
N LEU A 341 -28.40 2.14 -10.77
CA LEU A 341 -27.46 2.47 -9.70
C LEU A 341 -28.22 2.81 -8.41
N GLU A 342 -28.01 2.00 -7.39
CA GLU A 342 -28.64 2.12 -6.09
C GLU A 342 -27.59 2.08 -4.96
N VAL A 343 -27.79 2.88 -3.92
CA VAL A 343 -26.95 2.93 -2.72
C VAL A 343 -27.85 2.70 -1.50
N HIS A 344 -27.56 1.64 -0.75
CA HIS A 344 -28.34 1.21 0.41
C HIS A 344 -27.46 1.20 1.66
N VAL A 345 -27.92 1.82 2.75
CA VAL A 345 -27.25 1.73 4.06
C VAL A 345 -27.54 0.37 4.69
N VAL A 346 -26.52 -0.34 5.13
CA VAL A 346 -26.65 -1.58 5.90
C VAL A 346 -27.12 -1.24 7.31
N LYS A 347 -28.28 -1.77 7.70
CA LYS A 347 -28.85 -1.61 9.04
C LYS A 347 -28.51 -2.87 9.86
N ASP A 348 -27.37 -2.85 10.57
CA ASP A 348 -27.09 -3.87 11.59
C ASP A 348 -27.58 -3.38 12.95
N GLU A 349 -28.19 -4.26 13.74
CA GLU A 349 -28.74 -3.98 15.09
C GLU A 349 -27.64 -3.69 16.13
N ILE A 350 -26.36 -3.85 15.77
CA ILE A 350 -25.20 -3.54 16.60
C ILE A 350 -24.29 -2.58 15.84
N GLN A 351 -24.80 -1.40 15.47
CA GLN A 351 -23.92 -0.27 15.19
C GLN A 351 -23.34 0.19 16.53
N ALA A 352 -22.14 -0.29 16.86
CA ALA A 352 -21.36 0.25 17.98
C ALA A 352 -21.38 1.78 17.92
N GLU A 353 -21.47 2.44 19.09
CA GLU A 353 -21.64 3.89 19.32
C GLU A 353 -20.55 4.80 18.70
N VAL A 354 -19.75 4.29 17.76
CA VAL A 354 -18.67 5.00 17.08
C VAL A 354 -19.18 5.55 15.73
N PRO A 355 -19.25 6.89 15.56
CA PRO A 355 -19.51 7.52 14.26
C PRO A 355 -18.49 7.06 13.20
N GLY A 356 -18.93 6.79 11.96
CA GLY A 356 -18.04 6.45 10.83
C GLY A 356 -17.91 4.96 10.47
N ASN A 357 -18.67 4.05 11.08
CA ASN A 357 -18.60 2.62 10.78
C ASN A 357 -19.82 2.07 10.00
N ARG A 358 -20.61 2.95 9.35
CA ARG A 358 -21.72 2.49 8.51
C ARG A 358 -21.18 1.77 7.29
N GLN A 359 -21.93 0.78 6.81
CA GLN A 359 -21.63 0.08 5.56
C GLN A 359 -22.69 0.42 4.53
N PHE A 360 -22.29 0.45 3.27
CA PHE A 360 -23.18 0.68 2.14
C PHE A 360 -23.09 -0.47 1.15
N TYR A 361 -24.25 -0.90 0.64
CA TYR A 361 -24.34 -1.73 -0.55
C TYR A 361 -24.61 -0.86 -1.76
N ILE A 362 -23.80 -1.04 -2.79
CA ILE A 362 -23.95 -0.36 -4.06
C ILE A 362 -24.26 -1.41 -5.10
N TYR A 363 -25.40 -1.26 -5.79
CA TYR A 363 -25.78 -2.12 -6.89
C TYR A 363 -25.79 -1.31 -8.17
N VAL A 364 -25.29 -1.91 -9.26
CA VAL A 364 -25.32 -1.31 -10.59
C VAL A 364 -25.47 -2.40 -11.63
N LYS A 365 -26.26 -2.17 -12.67
CA LYS A 365 -26.25 -3.02 -13.86
C LYS A 365 -25.33 -2.43 -14.92
N ILE A 366 -24.42 -3.24 -15.45
CA ILE A 366 -23.58 -2.89 -16.61
C ILE A 366 -23.89 -3.89 -17.72
N ASN A 367 -24.34 -3.40 -18.88
CA ASN A 367 -24.83 -4.22 -19.99
C ASN A 367 -25.82 -5.31 -19.50
N ASP A 368 -26.77 -4.90 -18.67
CA ASP A 368 -27.81 -5.74 -18.03
C ASP A 368 -27.29 -6.80 -17.04
N ILE A 369 -25.99 -6.82 -16.73
CA ILE A 369 -25.41 -7.69 -15.69
C ILE A 369 -25.35 -6.91 -14.37
N LEU A 370 -25.95 -7.48 -13.32
CA LEU A 370 -25.90 -6.92 -11.97
C LEU A 370 -24.53 -7.13 -11.31
N TYR A 371 -23.96 -6.05 -10.80
CA TYR A 371 -22.78 -6.03 -9.95
C TYR A 371 -23.14 -5.42 -8.59
N LYS A 372 -22.36 -5.80 -7.58
CA LYS A 372 -22.48 -5.32 -6.20
C LYS A 372 -21.12 -4.90 -5.70
N GLU A 373 -21.08 -3.82 -4.93
CA GLU A 373 -19.93 -3.39 -4.12
C GLU A 373 -20.40 -3.21 -2.67
N MET A 374 -19.59 -3.61 -1.69
CA MET A 374 -19.77 -3.26 -0.29
C MET A 374 -18.65 -2.30 0.12
N ILE A 375 -19.01 -1.15 0.67
CA ILE A 375 -18.03 -0.17 1.14
C ILE A 375 -18.31 0.21 2.58
N LYS A 376 -17.26 0.44 3.38
CA LYS A 376 -17.38 1.05 4.70
C LYS A 376 -17.25 2.56 4.57
N GLU A 377 -17.97 3.29 5.40
CA GLU A 377 -17.98 4.75 5.40
C GLU A 377 -16.59 5.36 5.62
N ARG A 378 -15.80 4.80 6.55
CA ARG A 378 -14.40 5.21 6.75
C ARG A 378 -13.52 5.03 5.50
N ASP A 379 -13.84 4.05 4.64
CA ASP A 379 -13.06 3.79 3.43
C ASP A 379 -13.36 4.85 2.33
N LEU A 380 -14.35 5.73 2.57
CA LEU A 380 -14.65 6.92 1.78
C LEU A 380 -13.95 8.20 2.29
N GLU A 381 -13.19 8.16 3.39
CA GLU A 381 -12.41 9.32 3.88
C GLU A 381 -11.45 9.87 2.83
N SER A 382 -10.95 8.98 1.97
CA SER A 382 -10.36 9.28 0.67
C SER A 382 -11.34 8.80 -0.41
N TRP A 383 -12.30 9.66 -0.77
CA TRP A 383 -13.44 9.44 -1.66
C TRP A 383 -13.20 8.47 -2.82
N ILE A 384 -12.00 8.49 -3.41
CA ILE A 384 -11.60 7.57 -4.47
C ILE A 384 -10.47 6.65 -4.00
N ASN A 385 -10.86 5.49 -3.46
CA ASN A 385 -9.95 4.37 -3.21
C ASN A 385 -10.20 3.23 -4.19
N ALA A 386 -9.14 2.47 -4.47
CA ALA A 386 -9.19 1.36 -5.42
C ALA A 386 -10.28 0.31 -5.13
N PRO A 387 -10.50 -0.09 -3.87
CA PRO A 387 -11.56 -1.01 -3.50
C PRO A 387 -12.98 -0.51 -3.82
N ASN A 388 -13.21 0.80 -3.92
CA ASN A 388 -14.56 1.36 -4.11
C ASN A 388 -15.13 1.11 -5.52
N PHE A 389 -14.35 0.58 -6.47
CA PHE A 389 -14.79 0.43 -7.86
C PHE A 389 -14.40 -0.94 -8.47
N GLN A 390 -14.30 -1.99 -7.64
CA GLN A 390 -13.87 -3.31 -8.10
C GLN A 390 -14.84 -3.94 -9.10
N PHE A 391 -16.13 -3.59 -9.05
CA PHE A 391 -17.09 -4.02 -10.06
C PHE A 391 -16.67 -3.67 -11.51
N LEU A 392 -15.89 -2.60 -11.74
CA LEU A 392 -15.36 -2.26 -13.07
C LEU A 392 -14.31 -3.27 -13.55
N ASN A 393 -13.46 -3.78 -12.64
CA ASN A 393 -12.53 -4.86 -12.94
C ASN A 393 -13.28 -6.19 -13.19
N HIS A 394 -14.37 -6.43 -12.46
CA HIS A 394 -15.22 -7.61 -12.71
C HIS A 394 -15.89 -7.55 -14.07
N TYR A 395 -16.35 -6.37 -14.49
CA TYR A 395 -16.87 -6.15 -15.83
C TYR A 395 -15.81 -6.47 -16.90
N LEU A 396 -14.59 -5.97 -16.75
CA LEU A 396 -13.48 -6.24 -17.68
C LEU A 396 -13.17 -7.74 -17.80
N GLU A 397 -13.21 -8.47 -16.70
CA GLU A 397 -13.06 -9.92 -16.70
C GLU A 397 -14.18 -10.65 -17.43
N ASP A 398 -15.42 -10.22 -17.22
CA ASP A 398 -16.57 -10.80 -17.91
C ASP A 398 -16.47 -10.56 -19.43
N GLN A 399 -15.77 -9.51 -19.86
CA GLN A 399 -15.44 -9.24 -21.26
C GLN A 399 -14.15 -9.93 -21.75
N LEU A 400 -13.46 -10.71 -20.90
CA LEU A 400 -12.14 -11.29 -21.18
C LEU A 400 -11.08 -10.25 -21.57
N ASP A 401 -11.24 -9.00 -21.10
CA ASP A 401 -10.26 -7.95 -21.30
C ASP A 401 -9.07 -8.21 -20.38
N PRO A 402 -7.81 -8.21 -20.86
CA PRO A 402 -6.63 -8.41 -20.01
C PRO A 402 -6.19 -7.17 -19.23
N ARG A 403 -6.85 -6.02 -19.42
CA ARG A 403 -6.51 -4.75 -18.76
C ARG A 403 -7.30 -4.58 -17.45
N ARG A 404 -6.74 -3.91 -16.45
CA ARG A 404 -7.38 -3.57 -15.18
C ARG A 404 -7.26 -2.09 -14.86
N PHE A 405 -8.22 -1.57 -14.12
CA PHE A 405 -8.14 -0.22 -13.57
C PHE A 405 -7.18 -0.19 -12.38
N TYR A 406 -6.18 0.67 -12.47
CA TYR A 406 -5.25 0.99 -11.40
C TYR A 406 -5.38 2.45 -10.99
N PHE A 407 -5.25 2.69 -9.69
CA PHE A 407 -5.41 4.01 -9.10
C PHE A 407 -4.03 4.63 -8.96
N THR A 408 -3.82 5.63 -9.79
CA THR A 408 -2.59 6.41 -9.83
C THR A 408 -2.86 7.77 -9.22
N THR A 409 -1.89 8.30 -8.49
CA THR A 409 -1.83 9.71 -8.12
C THR A 409 -0.52 10.27 -8.64
N ALA A 410 -0.48 11.56 -8.90
CA ALA A 410 0.76 12.24 -9.22
C ALA A 410 1.65 12.25 -7.97
N ALA A 411 2.67 11.40 -7.94
CA ALA A 411 3.70 11.49 -6.91
C ALA A 411 4.59 12.70 -7.21
N LEU A 412 4.61 13.66 -6.28
CA LEU A 412 5.54 14.79 -6.35
C LEU A 412 6.87 14.35 -5.75
N PHE A 413 7.95 14.52 -6.51
CA PHE A 413 9.27 14.01 -6.10
C PHE A 413 9.87 14.83 -4.95
N THR A 414 9.73 16.15 -5.00
CA THR A 414 10.27 17.06 -3.99
C THR A 414 9.17 17.61 -3.06
N GLY A 415 7.90 17.49 -3.46
CA GLY A 415 6.76 18.08 -2.76
C GLY A 415 6.59 19.58 -3.00
N TYR A 416 7.48 20.19 -3.81
CA TYR A 416 7.49 21.61 -4.17
C TYR A 416 7.18 21.88 -5.63
N GLU A 417 7.02 20.83 -6.44
CA GLU A 417 6.50 20.97 -7.80
C GLU A 417 5.15 21.72 -7.76
N ALA A 418 4.91 22.59 -8.76
CA ALA A 418 3.70 23.38 -8.83
C ALA A 418 2.49 22.46 -8.63
N ASN A 419 1.62 22.81 -7.66
CA ASN A 419 0.42 22.06 -7.32
C ASN A 419 -0.44 21.87 -8.58
N TYR A 420 -0.20 20.79 -9.31
CA TYR A 420 -1.20 20.27 -10.21
C TYR A 420 -2.44 20.00 -9.34
N PRO A 421 -3.65 20.32 -9.81
CA PRO A 421 -4.86 19.93 -9.09
C PRO A 421 -4.68 18.47 -8.73
N LYS A 422 -4.90 18.11 -7.45
CA LYS A 422 -4.76 16.73 -7.00
C LYS A 422 -5.66 15.91 -7.93
N THR A 423 -5.10 15.26 -8.94
CA THR A 423 -5.92 14.61 -9.95
C THR A 423 -5.77 13.14 -9.66
N ILE A 424 -6.90 12.49 -9.41
CA ILE A 424 -6.93 11.04 -9.20
C ILE A 424 -7.19 10.40 -10.55
N PHE A 425 -6.44 9.36 -10.79
CA PHE A 425 -6.25 8.86 -12.10
C PHE A 425 -6.54 7.35 -12.12
N PHE A 426 -7.56 6.91 -12.85
CA PHE A 426 -7.80 5.49 -13.12
C PHE A 426 -7.17 5.12 -14.46
N THR A 427 -6.10 4.34 -14.41
CA THR A 427 -5.39 3.90 -15.62
C THR A 427 -5.75 2.46 -15.92
N LEU A 428 -6.16 2.20 -17.16
CA LEU A 428 -6.49 0.87 -17.64
C LEU A 428 -5.22 0.21 -18.20
N LEU A 429 -4.59 -0.67 -17.43
CA LEU A 429 -3.27 -1.26 -17.71
C LEU A 429 -3.36 -2.78 -17.81
N LYS A 430 -2.59 -3.40 -18.71
CA LYS A 430 -2.26 -4.83 -18.57
C LYS A 430 -1.28 -5.01 -17.42
N GLU A 431 -1.18 -6.21 -16.86
CA GLU A 431 -0.25 -6.53 -15.77
C GLU A 431 1.19 -6.07 -16.03
N LYS A 432 1.76 -6.39 -17.20
CA LYS A 432 3.10 -5.94 -17.60
C LYS A 432 3.23 -4.42 -17.76
N GLU A 433 2.14 -3.74 -18.15
CA GLU A 433 2.13 -2.28 -18.25
C GLU A 433 2.04 -1.66 -16.85
N ALA A 434 1.29 -2.28 -15.94
CA ALA A 434 1.20 -1.89 -14.54
C ALA A 434 2.54 -2.03 -13.82
N GLU A 435 3.30 -3.11 -14.05
CA GLU A 435 4.66 -3.25 -13.51
C GLU A 435 5.61 -2.15 -13.98
N LEU A 436 5.46 -1.69 -15.23
CA LEU A 436 6.30 -0.62 -15.78
C LEU A 436 5.91 0.77 -15.27
N VAL A 437 4.59 1.02 -15.16
CA VAL A 437 4.05 2.29 -14.64
C VAL A 437 4.28 2.40 -13.14
N ARG A 438 4.14 1.29 -12.39
CA ARG A 438 4.44 1.17 -10.95
C ARG A 438 5.95 1.20 -10.76
N ASN A 439 6.51 2.38 -10.89
CA ASN A 439 7.91 2.64 -10.75
C ASN A 439 8.08 3.95 -9.98
N VAL A 440 8.99 3.96 -8.99
CA VAL A 440 9.31 5.13 -8.16
C VAL A 440 9.57 6.41 -8.96
N TYR A 441 10.00 6.28 -10.21
CA TYR A 441 10.25 7.43 -11.08
C TYR A 441 9.00 7.95 -11.81
N LEU A 442 7.93 7.17 -12.02
CA LEU A 442 6.73 7.61 -12.78
C LEU A 442 5.46 7.67 -11.92
N ALA A 443 5.23 6.65 -11.10
CA ALA A 443 4.15 6.56 -10.14
C ALA A 443 4.62 5.67 -8.99
N SER A 444 4.74 6.25 -7.79
CA SER A 444 5.03 5.46 -6.61
C SER A 444 3.81 4.64 -6.20
N LYS A 445 4.06 3.52 -5.50
CA LYS A 445 3.00 2.87 -4.74
C LYS A 445 2.39 3.91 -3.80
N SER A 446 1.07 4.06 -3.78
CA SER A 446 0.46 4.82 -2.70
C SER A 446 0.59 3.99 -1.43
N ASP A 447 1.21 4.57 -0.41
CA ASP A 447 1.13 4.03 0.93
C ASP A 447 -0.33 4.09 1.38
N VAL A 448 -0.82 2.99 1.94
CA VAL A 448 -2.16 2.95 2.55
C VAL A 448 -2.13 3.82 3.78
N CYS A 449 -3.06 4.75 3.92
CA CYS A 449 -3.37 5.29 5.23
C CYS A 449 -4.03 4.19 6.07
N TYR A 450 -3.27 3.62 7.00
CA TYR A 450 -3.73 2.62 7.95
C TYR A 450 -4.42 3.31 9.14
N ASN A 451 -5.72 3.05 9.35
CA ASN A 451 -6.43 3.36 10.61
C ASN A 451 -7.53 2.31 10.91
N GLY A 452 -7.14 1.11 11.39
CA GLY A 452 -7.94 0.09 12.13
C GLY A 452 -9.13 -0.56 11.38
N SER A 453 -9.54 -1.84 11.49
CA SER A 453 -9.42 -2.98 12.41
C SER A 453 -9.88 -4.26 11.64
N PRO A 454 -9.75 -5.49 12.19
CA PRO A 454 -9.29 -6.73 11.52
C PRO A 454 -10.33 -7.40 10.61
N GLY A 455 -9.81 -8.05 9.57
CA GLY A 455 -10.54 -8.45 8.37
C GLY A 455 -9.79 -7.88 7.18
N ASP A 456 -8.63 -8.49 6.91
CA ASP A 456 -7.58 -8.06 6.00
C ASP A 456 -8.04 -7.51 4.66
N TYR A 457 -7.88 -6.20 4.51
CA TYR A 457 -7.74 -5.57 3.21
C TYR A 457 -6.31 -5.12 3.02
N SER A 458 -5.45 -6.03 2.55
CA SER A 458 -4.15 -5.72 1.94
C SER A 458 -4.31 -5.11 0.53
N TYR A 459 -5.43 -4.44 0.23
CA TYR A 459 -5.82 -4.00 -1.12
C TYR A 459 -5.59 -2.52 -1.36
N ALA A 460 -4.43 -2.05 -0.92
CA ALA A 460 -4.05 -0.68 -1.13
C ALA A 460 -3.35 -0.49 -2.46
N VAL A 461 -4.09 0.16 -3.36
CA VAL A 461 -3.64 1.02 -4.45
C VAL A 461 -2.77 0.39 -5.56
N TRP A 462 -2.05 -0.70 -5.33
CA TRP A 462 -1.24 -1.40 -6.35
C TRP A 462 -0.93 -2.87 -6.06
N GLU A 463 -1.49 -3.48 -5.02
CA GLU A 463 -1.18 -4.87 -4.65
C GLU A 463 -2.18 -5.92 -5.15
N TYR A 464 -1.61 -7.10 -5.36
CA TYR A 464 -1.94 -8.15 -6.31
C TYR A 464 -3.41 -8.61 -6.23
N TYR A 465 -4.13 -8.43 -7.32
CA TYR A 465 -5.41 -9.09 -7.57
C TYR A 465 -5.11 -10.22 -8.56
N ASP A 466 -4.88 -11.45 -8.08
CA ASP A 466 -4.62 -12.56 -9.00
C ASP A 466 -5.93 -13.03 -9.65
N LEU A 467 -6.13 -12.48 -10.84
CA LEU A 467 -7.26 -12.75 -11.70
C LEU A 467 -7.34 -14.20 -12.17
N ASN A 468 -6.24 -14.93 -12.09
CA ASN A 468 -6.12 -16.27 -12.62
C ASN A 468 -6.60 -17.35 -11.64
N GLU A 469 -6.63 -17.04 -10.34
CA GLU A 469 -6.96 -18.03 -9.30
C GLU A 469 -8.44 -18.07 -8.94
N ARG A 470 -9.18 -16.97 -9.19
CA ARG A 470 -10.58 -16.83 -8.73
C ARG A 470 -11.61 -17.56 -9.61
N LEU A 471 -12.75 -17.87 -9.03
CA LEU A 471 -13.91 -18.36 -9.77
C LEU A 471 -14.46 -17.26 -10.69
N THR A 472 -14.55 -17.59 -11.98
CA THR A 472 -15.24 -16.75 -12.98
C THR A 472 -16.72 -16.58 -12.65
N ARG A 473 -17.36 -15.52 -13.15
CA ARG A 473 -18.81 -15.31 -13.02
C ARG A 473 -19.63 -16.53 -13.45
N THR A 474 -19.26 -17.21 -14.53
CA THR A 474 -19.94 -18.42 -15.01
C THR A 474 -19.87 -19.56 -14.00
N LYS A 475 -18.69 -19.80 -13.41
CA LYS A 475 -18.53 -20.80 -12.35
C LYS A 475 -19.35 -20.45 -11.10
N ILE A 476 -19.31 -19.18 -10.67
CA ILE A 476 -20.13 -18.70 -9.54
C ILE A 476 -21.61 -18.92 -9.83
N ALA A 477 -22.09 -18.54 -11.02
CA ALA A 477 -23.48 -18.73 -11.42
C ALA A 477 -23.91 -20.21 -11.43
N ASP A 478 -23.05 -21.12 -11.92
CA ASP A 478 -23.32 -22.56 -11.87
C ASP A 478 -23.42 -23.10 -10.43
N VAL A 479 -22.60 -22.58 -9.52
CA VAL A 479 -22.68 -22.91 -8.09
C VAL A 479 -23.96 -22.35 -7.47
N VAL A 480 -24.32 -21.10 -7.77
CA VAL A 480 -25.57 -20.47 -7.30
C VAL A 480 -26.79 -21.30 -7.73
N ASP A 481 -26.85 -21.66 -9.02
CA ASP A 481 -27.94 -22.45 -9.59
C ASP A 481 -28.04 -23.80 -8.91
N PHE A 482 -26.89 -24.43 -8.64
CA PHE A 482 -26.85 -25.68 -7.91
C PHE A 482 -27.34 -25.52 -6.46
N PHE A 483 -26.87 -24.51 -5.72
CA PHE A 483 -27.29 -24.30 -4.34
C PHE A 483 -28.79 -23.99 -4.22
N LEU A 484 -29.36 -23.27 -5.20
CA LEU A 484 -30.80 -23.02 -5.29
C LEU A 484 -31.58 -24.30 -5.60
N ALA A 485 -31.15 -25.07 -6.60
CA ALA A 485 -31.80 -26.33 -7.00
C ALA A 485 -31.79 -27.36 -5.87
N GLU A 486 -30.69 -27.43 -5.12
CA GLU A 486 -30.49 -28.38 -4.02
C GLU A 486 -30.94 -27.85 -2.65
N GLN A 487 -31.53 -26.65 -2.61
CA GLN A 487 -32.02 -26.01 -1.38
C GLN A 487 -30.94 -25.89 -0.29
N ILE A 488 -29.69 -25.71 -0.70
CA ILE A 488 -28.55 -25.45 0.21
C ILE A 488 -28.68 -24.03 0.79
N LEU A 489 -29.12 -23.08 -0.02
CA LEU A 489 -29.59 -21.78 0.45
C LEU A 489 -30.99 -21.96 1.05
N LYS A 490 -31.12 -21.85 2.36
CA LYS A 490 -32.45 -21.89 3.00
C LYS A 490 -33.33 -20.72 2.55
N LYS A 491 -34.64 -20.86 2.80
CA LYS A 491 -35.72 -19.87 2.54
C LYS A 491 -35.52 -18.45 3.12
N THR A 492 -34.37 -18.16 3.72
CA THR A 492 -33.98 -16.87 4.28
C THR A 492 -33.49 -15.85 3.24
N GLU A 493 -33.19 -16.26 2.01
CA GLU A 493 -32.80 -15.28 0.98
C GLU A 493 -33.98 -14.92 0.07
N LYS A 494 -34.66 -13.81 0.39
CA LYS A 494 -35.55 -13.07 -0.53
C LYS A 494 -34.79 -12.49 -1.74
N LYS A 495 -33.51 -12.82 -1.93
CA LYS A 495 -32.65 -12.27 -2.96
C LYS A 495 -32.88 -13.00 -4.27
N SER A 496 -32.88 -12.26 -5.37
CA SER A 496 -32.91 -12.87 -6.70
C SER A 496 -31.61 -13.63 -6.95
N ARG A 497 -31.66 -14.62 -7.85
CA ARG A 497 -30.47 -15.33 -8.36
C ARG A 497 -29.33 -14.37 -8.74
N GLU A 498 -29.66 -13.28 -9.42
CA GLU A 498 -28.68 -12.28 -9.86
C GLU A 498 -28.01 -11.56 -8.68
N GLN A 499 -28.76 -11.25 -7.62
CA GLN A 499 -28.21 -10.66 -6.40
C GLN A 499 -27.26 -11.60 -5.67
N LEU A 500 -27.53 -12.91 -5.69
CA LEU A 500 -26.63 -13.93 -5.12
C LEU A 500 -25.33 -14.04 -5.91
N VAL A 501 -25.43 -14.11 -7.24
CA VAL A 501 -24.26 -14.11 -8.13
C VAL A 501 -23.41 -12.86 -7.89
N ALA A 502 -24.02 -11.68 -7.86
CA ALA A 502 -23.32 -10.42 -7.64
C ALA A 502 -22.66 -10.37 -6.25
N ALA A 503 -23.36 -10.83 -5.21
CA ALA A 503 -22.83 -10.83 -3.84
C ALA A 503 -21.64 -11.76 -3.66
N TRP A 504 -21.64 -12.96 -4.25
CA TRP A 504 -20.47 -13.84 -4.18
C TRP A 504 -19.34 -13.37 -5.10
N ARG A 505 -19.66 -12.76 -6.24
CA ARG A 505 -18.65 -12.21 -7.14
C ARG A 505 -17.81 -11.12 -6.47
N GLU A 506 -18.47 -10.25 -5.72
CA GLU A 506 -17.83 -9.19 -4.92
C GLU A 506 -16.77 -9.73 -3.96
N ARG A 507 -17.03 -10.88 -3.32
CA ARG A 507 -16.11 -11.53 -2.39
C ARG A 507 -14.93 -12.27 -3.04
N ASN A 508 -14.90 -12.39 -4.36
CA ASN A 508 -13.78 -12.98 -5.11
C ASN A 508 -13.38 -14.43 -4.68
N PRO A 509 -14.32 -15.39 -4.57
CA PRO A 509 -13.99 -16.75 -4.14
C PRO A 509 -13.01 -17.44 -5.10
N VAL A 510 -12.03 -18.16 -4.57
CA VAL A 510 -11.07 -18.97 -5.35
C VAL A 510 -11.51 -20.43 -5.51
N SER A 511 -12.33 -20.94 -4.59
CA SER A 511 -12.87 -22.30 -4.63
C SER A 511 -14.34 -22.33 -4.20
N LEU A 512 -14.98 -23.50 -4.38
CA LEU A 512 -16.33 -23.75 -3.87
C LEU A 512 -16.39 -23.72 -2.33
N SER A 513 -15.32 -24.14 -1.65
CA SER A 513 -15.22 -24.07 -0.18
C SER A 513 -15.30 -22.63 0.33
N ASN A 514 -14.73 -21.66 -0.39
CA ASN A 514 -14.89 -20.23 -0.09
C ASN A 514 -16.35 -19.79 -0.16
N MET A 515 -17.11 -20.26 -1.15
CA MET A 515 -18.54 -19.92 -1.27
C MET A 515 -19.38 -20.58 -0.17
N LEU A 516 -19.03 -21.80 0.25
CA LEU A 516 -19.68 -22.50 1.36
C LEU A 516 -19.45 -21.80 2.69
N LEU A 517 -18.26 -21.24 2.92
CA LEU A 517 -17.92 -20.49 4.14
C LEU A 517 -18.78 -19.24 4.37
N GLU A 518 -19.41 -18.73 3.32
CA GLU A 518 -20.27 -17.54 3.41
C GLU A 518 -21.73 -17.84 3.68
N LEU A 519 -22.06 -19.13 3.78
CA LEU A 519 -23.37 -19.56 4.19
C LEU A 519 -23.52 -19.48 5.71
N PRO A 520 -24.72 -19.16 6.23
CA PRO A 520 -24.94 -18.99 7.68
C PRO A 520 -24.73 -20.27 8.50
N ASN A 521 -24.64 -21.42 7.85
CA ASN A 521 -24.35 -22.74 8.42
C ASN A 521 -22.87 -23.12 8.39
N ALA A 522 -21.98 -22.22 7.98
CA ALA A 522 -20.54 -22.37 8.13
C ALA A 522 -20.07 -21.84 9.51
N PHE A 523 -19.07 -22.50 10.09
CA PHE A 523 -18.53 -22.18 11.42
C PHE A 523 -17.12 -22.74 11.60
N THR A 524 -16.42 -22.35 12.67
CA THR A 524 -14.99 -22.67 12.84
C THR A 524 -14.67 -23.13 14.25
N SER A 525 -13.54 -23.82 14.43
CA SER A 525 -13.10 -24.30 15.75
C SER A 525 -12.39 -23.25 16.62
N GLY A 526 -11.96 -22.12 16.06
CA GLY A 526 -11.13 -21.14 16.79
C GLY A 526 -11.88 -20.04 17.53
N LEU A 527 -13.20 -19.88 17.35
CA LEU A 527 -13.98 -18.96 18.21
C LEU A 527 -14.11 -19.50 19.64
N SER A 528 -14.04 -20.83 19.80
CA SER A 528 -14.41 -21.52 21.04
C SER A 528 -13.22 -22.13 21.80
N ASN A 529 -12.01 -22.14 21.23
CA ASN A 529 -10.72 -22.62 21.78
C ASN A 529 -10.71 -24.01 22.48
N THR A 530 -11.83 -24.73 22.50
CA THR A 530 -12.10 -25.96 23.25
C THR A 530 -13.15 -26.80 22.52
N VAL A 531 -13.14 -28.12 22.74
CA VAL A 531 -14.14 -29.03 22.18
C VAL A 531 -15.56 -28.71 22.67
N GLU A 532 -15.74 -28.33 23.94
CA GLU A 532 -17.05 -27.96 24.48
C GLU A 532 -17.60 -26.71 23.80
N GLY A 533 -16.76 -25.70 23.59
CA GLY A 533 -17.17 -24.49 22.88
C GLY A 533 -17.59 -24.79 21.44
N PHE A 534 -16.86 -25.68 20.75
CA PHE A 534 -17.22 -26.11 19.40
C PHE A 534 -18.58 -26.83 19.36
N LEU A 535 -18.85 -27.72 20.32
CA LEU A 535 -20.13 -28.43 20.41
C LEU A 535 -21.28 -27.47 20.73
N TYR A 536 -21.04 -26.48 21.58
CA TYR A 536 -22.00 -25.41 21.88
C TYR A 536 -22.34 -24.58 20.63
N ASP A 537 -21.32 -24.18 19.85
CA ASP A 537 -21.51 -23.45 18.60
C ASP A 537 -22.28 -24.28 17.57
N LEU A 538 -21.91 -25.56 17.42
CA LEU A 538 -22.63 -26.50 16.56
C LEU A 538 -24.11 -26.63 16.95
N ASN A 539 -24.40 -26.77 18.25
CA ASN A 539 -25.77 -26.83 18.75
C ASN A 539 -26.55 -25.55 18.42
N THR A 540 -25.93 -24.39 18.61
CA THR A 540 -26.52 -23.09 18.25
C THR A 540 -26.87 -23.03 16.77
N ARG A 541 -25.96 -23.45 15.88
CA ARG A 541 -26.23 -23.51 14.43
C ARG A 541 -27.33 -24.50 14.07
N LEU A 542 -27.38 -25.67 14.71
CA LEU A 542 -28.45 -26.65 14.52
C LEU A 542 -29.83 -26.08 14.88
N LYS A 543 -29.91 -25.33 15.98
CA LYS A 543 -31.11 -24.63 16.44
C LYS A 543 -31.58 -23.58 15.45
N GLU A 544 -30.68 -22.71 15.02
CA GLU A 544 -30.94 -21.69 14.00
C GLU A 544 -31.45 -22.32 12.70
N LEU A 545 -30.79 -23.39 12.25
CA LEU A 545 -31.16 -24.11 11.04
C LEU A 545 -32.52 -24.78 11.13
N GLN A 546 -32.87 -25.36 12.26
CA GLN A 546 -34.17 -26.00 12.45
C GLN A 546 -35.27 -25.04 12.94
N THR A 547 -34.92 -23.78 13.20
CA THR A 547 -35.83 -22.75 13.71
C THR A 547 -36.53 -23.25 14.98
N THR A 548 -35.73 -23.73 15.93
CA THR A 548 -36.19 -24.29 17.21
C THR A 548 -35.28 -23.84 18.35
N ASP A 549 -35.84 -23.77 19.56
CA ASP A 549 -35.09 -23.51 20.78
C ASP A 549 -34.58 -24.79 21.46
N GLN A 550 -34.94 -25.96 20.93
CA GLN A 550 -34.54 -27.25 21.48
C GLN A 550 -33.04 -27.52 21.28
N ASP A 551 -32.34 -27.81 22.38
CA ASP A 551 -30.95 -28.27 22.32
C ASP A 551 -30.87 -29.72 21.81
N TYR A 552 -29.97 -29.94 20.86
CA TYR A 552 -29.68 -31.24 20.26
C TYR A 552 -28.45 -31.90 20.86
N LEU A 553 -27.50 -31.09 21.29
CA LEU A 553 -26.28 -31.51 21.97
C LEU A 553 -26.28 -30.86 23.37
N THR A 554 -26.05 -31.66 24.41
CA THR A 554 -26.05 -31.22 25.82
C THR A 554 -24.97 -31.92 26.63
N ASP A 555 -24.82 -31.55 27.90
CA ASP A 555 -23.99 -32.25 28.89
C ASP A 555 -22.52 -32.43 28.47
N TYR A 556 -21.95 -31.36 27.92
CA TYR A 556 -20.53 -31.29 27.57
C TYR A 556 -19.67 -31.36 28.83
N ALA A 557 -18.88 -32.42 28.96
CA ALA A 557 -17.99 -32.59 30.10
C ALA A 557 -16.68 -33.26 29.67
N HIS A 558 -15.59 -32.89 30.34
CA HIS A 558 -14.31 -33.58 30.24
C HIS A 558 -13.86 -34.10 31.60
N SER A 559 -13.16 -35.24 31.59
CA SER A 559 -12.51 -35.78 32.78
C SER A 559 -11.16 -36.38 32.43
N ARG A 560 -10.21 -36.35 33.37
CA ARG A 560 -8.94 -37.05 33.25
C ARG A 560 -8.99 -38.31 34.09
N ILE A 561 -8.81 -39.46 33.47
CA ILE A 561 -8.93 -40.78 34.11
C ILE A 561 -7.57 -41.50 34.02
N PRO A 562 -7.08 -42.12 35.10
CA PRO A 562 -5.85 -42.92 35.06
C PRO A 562 -5.97 -44.10 34.08
N VAL A 563 -4.98 -44.29 33.21
CA VAL A 563 -4.86 -45.46 32.34
C VAL A 563 -4.40 -46.64 33.19
N ASN A 564 -5.18 -47.72 33.24
CA ASN A 564 -4.87 -48.93 34.00
C ASN A 564 -4.56 -48.69 35.50
N GLY A 565 -5.12 -47.64 36.09
CA GLY A 565 -4.90 -47.29 37.50
C GLY A 565 -3.53 -46.69 37.82
N GLN A 566 -2.73 -46.32 36.80
CA GLN A 566 -1.46 -45.62 36.99
C GLN A 566 -1.68 -44.10 36.95
N PRO A 567 -1.41 -43.36 38.05
CA PRO A 567 -1.67 -41.92 38.13
C PRO A 567 -0.78 -41.07 37.20
N ASP A 568 0.33 -41.62 36.73
CA ASP A 568 1.29 -40.91 35.86
C ASP A 568 0.92 -40.98 34.37
N GLN A 569 -0.15 -41.71 34.01
CA GLN A 569 -0.70 -41.81 32.66
C GLN A 569 -2.19 -41.49 32.71
N GLU A 570 -2.56 -40.26 32.40
CA GLU A 570 -3.96 -39.83 32.33
C GLU A 570 -4.47 -39.88 30.89
N LYS A 571 -5.70 -40.39 30.69
CA LYS A 571 -6.47 -40.21 29.46
C LYS A 571 -7.53 -39.12 29.66
N LEU A 572 -7.70 -38.27 28.66
CA LEU A 572 -8.82 -37.32 28.56
C LEU A 572 -10.04 -38.07 28.03
N VAL A 573 -11.16 -37.98 28.75
CA VAL A 573 -12.46 -38.49 28.30
C VAL A 573 -13.38 -37.30 28.12
N LEU A 574 -13.72 -37.03 26.86
CA LEU A 574 -14.69 -36.02 26.47
C LEU A 574 -16.05 -36.69 26.31
N THR A 575 -17.11 -36.08 26.84
CA THR A 575 -18.47 -36.61 26.74
C THR A 575 -19.46 -35.55 26.35
N PHE A 576 -20.45 -35.94 25.56
CA PHE A 576 -21.61 -35.12 25.23
C PHE A 576 -22.84 -36.01 25.04
N GLN A 577 -24.03 -35.45 25.20
CA GLN A 577 -25.29 -36.14 24.99
C GLN A 577 -25.95 -35.65 23.70
N CYS A 578 -26.51 -36.58 22.92
CA CYS A 578 -27.37 -36.26 21.78
C CYS A 578 -28.66 -37.08 21.90
N GLY A 579 -29.79 -36.38 22.02
CA GLY A 579 -31.06 -37.02 22.40
C GLY A 579 -30.98 -37.65 23.80
N GLN A 580 -31.20 -38.96 23.90
CA GLN A 580 -31.12 -39.71 25.17
C GLN A 580 -29.81 -40.49 25.35
N LYS A 581 -28.91 -40.47 24.36
CA LYS A 581 -27.68 -41.26 24.36
C LYS A 581 -26.48 -40.37 24.66
N LYS A 582 -25.64 -40.84 25.58
CA LYS A 582 -24.34 -40.23 25.92
C LYS A 582 -23.27 -40.83 25.02
N TYR A 583 -22.43 -39.97 24.46
CA TYR A 583 -21.29 -40.29 23.61
C TYR A 583 -20.01 -39.93 24.37
N GLU A 584 -19.00 -40.79 24.27
CA GLU A 584 -17.74 -40.64 24.97
C GLU A 584 -16.58 -40.84 23.99
N LEU A 585 -15.58 -39.96 24.07
CA LEU A 585 -14.38 -39.98 23.24
C LEU A 585 -13.16 -40.00 24.17
N GLU A 586 -12.40 -41.09 24.11
CA GLU A 586 -11.18 -41.27 24.91
C GLU A 586 -9.94 -40.89 24.10
N LEU A 587 -9.11 -40.00 24.64
CA LEU A 587 -7.95 -39.39 23.98
C LEU A 587 -6.78 -39.22 24.96
N ALA A 588 -5.56 -39.07 24.46
CA ALA A 588 -4.42 -38.68 25.30
C ALA A 588 -4.37 -37.15 25.51
N THR A 589 -4.74 -36.38 24.50
CA THR A 589 -4.81 -34.91 24.53
C THR A 589 -6.04 -34.42 23.77
N GLU A 590 -6.45 -33.17 24.01
CA GLU A 590 -7.58 -32.56 23.30
C GLU A 590 -7.30 -32.35 21.80
N GLU A 591 -6.04 -32.09 21.42
CA GLU A 591 -5.62 -31.99 20.01
C GLU A 591 -5.95 -33.26 19.20
N GLN A 592 -5.86 -34.44 19.83
CA GLN A 592 -6.20 -35.72 19.19
C GLN A 592 -7.69 -35.86 18.86
N ALA A 593 -8.57 -35.02 19.42
CA ALA A 593 -9.99 -35.00 19.04
C ALA A 593 -10.16 -34.56 17.58
N TRP A 594 -9.28 -33.69 17.10
CA TRP A 594 -9.31 -33.08 15.77
C TRP A 594 -8.57 -33.90 14.72
N GLU A 595 -7.55 -34.66 15.14
CA GLU A 595 -6.80 -35.56 14.27
C GLU A 595 -7.71 -36.55 13.53
N ASN A 596 -7.50 -36.69 12.22
CA ASN A 596 -8.25 -37.60 11.35
C ASN A 596 -9.78 -37.45 11.46
N ASN A 597 -10.28 -36.26 11.80
CA ASN A 597 -11.72 -35.96 11.95
C ASN A 597 -12.44 -36.85 12.99
N LYS A 598 -11.74 -37.35 14.03
CA LYS A 598 -12.32 -38.25 15.05
C LYS A 598 -13.57 -37.68 15.72
N LEU A 599 -13.49 -36.45 16.24
CA LEU A 599 -14.61 -35.75 16.87
C LEU A 599 -15.80 -35.60 15.91
N ILE A 600 -15.52 -35.19 14.66
CA ILE A 600 -16.53 -34.98 13.62
C ILE A 600 -17.26 -36.28 13.27
N ASN A 601 -16.55 -37.41 13.23
CA ASN A 601 -17.14 -38.72 12.97
C ASN A 601 -18.14 -39.12 14.07
N ILE A 602 -17.77 -38.95 15.35
CA ILE A 602 -18.65 -39.26 16.49
C ILE A 602 -19.86 -38.33 16.53
N ILE A 603 -19.66 -37.04 16.24
CA ILE A 603 -20.77 -36.08 16.11
C ILE A 603 -21.74 -36.53 15.02
N ASN A 604 -21.24 -36.86 13.82
CA ASN A 604 -22.10 -37.28 12.71
C ASN A 604 -22.83 -38.60 12.98
N GLU A 605 -22.19 -39.54 13.68
CA GLU A 605 -22.86 -40.76 14.19
C GLU A 605 -24.02 -40.38 15.13
N ALA A 606 -23.74 -39.51 16.10
CA ALA A 606 -24.74 -39.06 17.07
C ALA A 606 -25.94 -38.36 16.42
N LEU A 607 -25.69 -37.45 15.47
CA LEU A 607 -26.74 -36.76 14.71
C LEU A 607 -27.57 -37.75 13.89
N THR A 608 -26.93 -38.73 13.25
CA THR A 608 -27.59 -39.75 12.43
C THR A 608 -28.50 -40.63 13.30
N GLU A 609 -28.01 -41.15 14.42
CA GLU A 609 -28.80 -41.97 15.34
C GLU A 609 -29.98 -41.19 15.94
N ALA A 610 -29.77 -39.91 16.27
CA ALA A 610 -30.81 -39.02 16.76
C ALA A 610 -31.79 -38.55 15.67
N LYS A 611 -31.61 -38.98 14.41
CA LYS A 611 -32.41 -38.59 13.23
C LYS A 611 -32.42 -37.08 12.98
N ILE A 612 -31.33 -36.41 13.31
CA ILE A 612 -31.12 -35.00 13.02
C ILE A 612 -30.68 -34.89 11.54
N PRO A 613 -31.37 -34.10 10.68
CA PRO A 613 -31.18 -34.16 9.23
C PRO A 613 -29.98 -33.33 8.73
N TYR A 614 -28.88 -33.30 9.49
CA TYR A 614 -27.66 -32.55 9.17
C TYR A 614 -26.41 -33.31 9.56
N GLY A 615 -25.32 -33.06 8.85
CA GLY A 615 -23.98 -33.52 9.20
C GLY A 615 -22.97 -32.38 9.12
N VAL A 616 -21.89 -32.52 9.88
CA VAL A 616 -20.74 -31.61 9.93
C VAL A 616 -19.69 -32.09 8.93
N TYR A 617 -19.29 -31.21 8.01
CA TYR A 617 -18.31 -31.50 6.98
C TYR A 617 -17.11 -30.56 7.10
N PRO A 618 -15.88 -31.09 7.26
CA PRO A 618 -14.66 -30.29 7.31
C PRO A 618 -14.33 -29.74 5.92
N LEU A 619 -14.08 -28.44 5.85
CA LEU A 619 -13.61 -27.74 4.64
C LEU A 619 -12.07 -27.79 4.58
N PRO A 620 -11.46 -27.68 3.39
CA PRO A 620 -10.00 -27.78 3.24
C PRO A 620 -9.27 -26.54 3.79
N GLU A 621 -7.98 -26.67 4.12
CA GLU A 621 -7.17 -25.65 4.82
C GLU A 621 -6.96 -24.36 4.02
N ASP A 622 -7.01 -24.45 2.69
CA ASP A 622 -6.95 -23.30 1.78
C ASP A 622 -8.11 -22.31 2.00
N SER A 623 -9.20 -22.75 2.61
CA SER A 623 -10.35 -21.91 2.96
C SER A 623 -10.05 -20.89 4.08
N SER A 624 -9.06 -21.14 4.95
CA SER A 624 -8.70 -20.25 6.06
C SER A 624 -7.97 -18.97 5.60
N TYR A 625 -7.39 -18.96 4.40
CA TYR A 625 -6.75 -17.76 3.83
C TYR A 625 -7.76 -16.69 3.36
N PHE A 626 -9.02 -17.08 3.14
CA PHE A 626 -10.07 -16.21 2.61
C PHE A 626 -10.84 -15.44 3.68
N ARG A 627 -10.85 -15.97 4.91
CA ARG A 627 -11.48 -15.37 6.09
C ARG A 627 -10.45 -15.32 7.21
N GLN A 628 -9.60 -14.29 7.22
CA GLN A 628 -8.56 -14.14 8.23
C GLN A 628 -9.12 -13.79 9.62
N ASP A 629 -10.41 -13.40 9.68
CA ASP A 629 -11.19 -13.26 10.91
C ASP A 629 -11.58 -14.62 11.53
N LEU A 630 -11.43 -15.71 10.77
CA LEU A 630 -11.73 -17.05 11.23
C LEU A 630 -10.46 -17.73 11.74
N HIS A 631 -10.43 -17.99 13.04
CA HIS A 631 -9.40 -18.82 13.66
C HIS A 631 -9.84 -20.30 13.61
N GLY A 632 -8.88 -21.22 13.48
CA GLY A 632 -9.09 -22.68 13.52
C GLY A 632 -9.45 -23.33 12.19
N ASP A 633 -9.91 -24.58 12.27
CA ASP A 633 -10.42 -25.35 11.13
C ASP A 633 -11.85 -24.92 10.77
N ASN A 634 -12.17 -25.00 9.49
CA ASN A 634 -13.44 -24.57 8.92
C ASN A 634 -14.39 -25.73 8.68
N TYR A 635 -15.68 -25.53 8.99
CA TYR A 635 -16.71 -26.55 8.89
C TYR A 635 -17.99 -25.98 8.27
N ILE A 636 -18.78 -26.86 7.68
CA ILE A 636 -20.15 -26.54 7.25
C ILE A 636 -21.14 -27.61 7.69
N LEU A 637 -22.33 -27.16 8.11
CA LEU A 637 -23.44 -28.01 8.52
C LEU A 637 -24.51 -28.10 7.41
N ILE A 638 -24.59 -29.24 6.71
CA ILE A 638 -25.54 -29.46 5.59
C ILE A 638 -26.20 -30.84 5.66
N ALA A 639 -27.31 -31.03 4.96
CA ALA A 639 -27.97 -32.34 4.90
C ALA A 639 -27.06 -33.37 4.18
N PRO A 640 -27.00 -34.63 4.64
CA PRO A 640 -26.17 -35.65 3.98
C PRO A 640 -26.44 -35.86 2.49
N GLU A 641 -27.70 -35.75 2.06
CA GLU A 641 -28.06 -35.83 0.65
C GLU A 641 -27.50 -34.64 -0.16
N GLN A 642 -27.49 -33.44 0.42
CA GLN A 642 -26.90 -32.25 -0.22
C GLN A 642 -25.38 -32.39 -0.34
N ALA A 643 -24.71 -32.89 0.71
CA ALA A 643 -23.28 -33.17 0.70
C ALA A 643 -22.91 -34.20 -0.37
N ALA A 644 -23.67 -35.28 -0.50
CA ALA A 644 -23.45 -36.29 -1.52
C ALA A 644 -23.59 -35.72 -2.94
N LYS A 645 -24.57 -34.84 -3.18
CA LYS A 645 -24.74 -34.18 -4.48
C LYS A 645 -23.63 -33.16 -4.77
N LEU A 646 -23.14 -32.43 -3.76
CA LEU A 646 -21.97 -31.55 -3.89
C LEU A 646 -20.74 -32.35 -4.32
N ILE A 647 -20.45 -33.47 -3.65
CA ILE A 647 -19.35 -34.37 -4.01
C ILE A 647 -19.54 -34.92 -5.43
N SER A 648 -20.75 -35.36 -5.78
CA SER A 648 -21.03 -35.90 -7.11
C SER A 648 -20.81 -34.88 -8.23
N LYS A 649 -21.06 -33.57 -8.00
CA LYS A 649 -20.92 -32.53 -9.02
C LYS A 649 -19.50 -31.96 -9.06
N TYR A 650 -18.89 -31.70 -7.91
CA TYR A 650 -17.65 -30.92 -7.80
C TYR A 650 -16.43 -31.73 -7.32
N GLY A 651 -16.59 -33.02 -7.01
CA GLY A 651 -15.50 -33.91 -6.60
C GLY A 651 -15.17 -33.85 -5.11
N ASP A 652 -13.91 -34.11 -4.76
CA ASP A 652 -13.40 -34.16 -3.38
C ASP A 652 -13.38 -32.75 -2.74
N LEU A 653 -14.55 -32.29 -2.28
CA LEU A 653 -14.77 -30.95 -1.73
C LEU A 653 -14.44 -30.84 -0.23
N PHE A 654 -14.64 -31.92 0.51
CA PHE A 654 -14.44 -31.98 1.95
C PHE A 654 -13.14 -32.71 2.26
N LYS A 655 -12.45 -32.36 3.37
CA LYS A 655 -11.29 -33.14 3.82
C LYS A 655 -11.73 -34.61 3.92
N LYS A 656 -11.06 -35.51 3.18
CA LYS A 656 -11.42 -36.94 3.17
C LYS A 656 -11.46 -37.46 4.60
N LYS A 657 -12.39 -38.38 4.87
CA LYS A 657 -12.16 -39.35 5.93
C LYS A 657 -10.85 -40.03 5.55
N SER A 658 -9.80 -39.86 6.35
CA SER A 658 -8.65 -40.75 6.24
C SER A 658 -9.23 -42.14 6.44
N ASP A 659 -9.22 -42.98 5.41
CA ASP A 659 -9.60 -44.37 5.53
C ASP A 659 -8.70 -44.96 6.62
N GLY A 660 -9.29 -45.15 7.81
CA GLY A 660 -8.71 -46.02 8.81
C GLY A 660 -8.60 -47.39 8.16
N GLN A 661 -7.39 -47.93 8.15
CA GLN A 661 -7.12 -49.30 7.73
C GLN A 661 -8.09 -50.27 8.44
N GLU A 662 -8.70 -51.14 7.63
CA GLU A 662 -9.36 -52.44 7.92
C GLU A 662 -10.43 -52.53 9.03
#